data_AF-A0AAE0QSQ2-F1
#
_entry.id   AF-A0AAE0QSQ2-F1
#
_cell.length_a   1.000
_cell.length_b   1.000
_cell.length_c   1.000
_cell.angle_alpha   90.00
_cell.angle_beta   90.00
_cell.angle_gamma   90.00
#
_symmetry.space_group_name_H-M   'P 1'
#
loop_
_entity.id
_entity.type
_entity.pdbx_description
1 polymer ?
#
loop_
_entity_poly.entity_id
_entity_poly.type
_entity_poly.pdbx_seq_one_letter_code
_entity_poly.pdbx_strand_id
1 'polypeptide(L)'
;MNNKVTCLVLLGSLIFLCAGGITADPCCSQPCQNLGICVSQGLDAYECDCTRTGYYGENCTKPELSTWIKSILKPRPSTVHYLLTHHKWIWDIINNISFLRNTLMRYVLTSRSNLVESPPTYNADYGYKSWEAYSNLSYYTRTLPPLPKHCPSKNTTALPDAKQLVEKVLLRQKFIPDPQGSSLMFAFFAQHFTHQFFKSDLKKGPAFTKALGHGVDLSHIYGDNLEKQHKLRLFKDGKLKYQVLDGEVYPPLVKDVQVDMHYPPHIQEGFRFAVGHEAFGLVPGLMMYATIWLREHNRVCDILKQEHPDWDDERLFQTTRLILIGETIKIVIEDYVQHLSGYHLKLKFDPELLFSERFQYQNRISSEFNMLYHWHPLMPDTFHIQHQVYTYPQFLFNNSIVAEHGISNLVESFSKQQAGRISGGRNLPAAVQKMATNVLQHSREMRYQSFNAYRKRFNMQPYRSFEELTGDKELAADLRSLYGDVDSVELYTGLLVEKPRHNALFGETMVEMGAPYSLKGLMGNPICSPEYWKPSTFGGKVGFEIQYGFMPRKSTTDAIFALRILMEKYRDGQRELHCVFVDLEKAYDRVPREELWYCMRKSGVSEKYVRVVQDMYERSRTVVRCAVGQTEEFKVEVGLHQGSALSPFLFAIVMDQLSEEVRQESPWTMMFADDIVICSESREQVEENLERWRFALKRRGMKVSRSKTEYMCVNEREGSGTVRLQGEEVKKVQEFKYLGSTVQSNGECGKEVKKRVQAGWNGWRKVSGVLCDRKISARIKGKVYRTVVRPAMLYGLETVSLRKRQESELEVAELKML
;
A
#
# COMPACT_ATOMS: atom_id res chain seq x y z
N MET A 1 -15.85 25.01 83.19
CA MET A 1 -16.93 24.44 82.35
C MET A 1 -16.87 24.88 80.87
N ASN A 2 -15.70 25.25 80.31
CA ASN A 2 -15.62 25.82 78.94
C ASN A 2 -14.66 25.11 77.95
N ASN A 3 -14.11 23.94 78.28
CA ASN A 3 -13.21 23.23 77.35
C ASN A 3 -13.81 21.94 76.75
N LYS A 4 -14.93 21.42 77.29
CA LYS A 4 -15.63 20.26 76.71
C LYS A 4 -16.62 20.65 75.61
N VAL A 5 -17.23 21.84 75.69
CA VAL A 5 -18.19 22.32 74.68
C VAL A 5 -17.46 22.75 73.40
N THR A 6 -16.31 23.41 73.51
CA THR A 6 -15.51 23.84 72.35
C THR A 6 -14.92 22.66 71.56
N CYS A 7 -14.55 21.57 72.25
CA CYS A 7 -14.04 20.37 71.60
C CYS A 7 -15.17 19.58 70.90
N LEU A 8 -16.38 19.53 71.47
CA LEU A 8 -17.56 18.91 70.85
C LEU A 8 -18.11 19.73 69.68
N VAL A 9 -18.01 21.06 69.70
CA VAL A 9 -18.41 21.92 68.57
C VAL A 9 -17.40 21.84 67.43
N LEU A 10 -16.09 21.71 67.72
CA LEU A 10 -15.05 21.48 66.70
C LEU A 10 -15.10 20.07 66.10
N LEU A 11 -15.35 19.03 66.91
CA LEU A 11 -15.59 17.67 66.39
C LEU A 11 -16.93 17.57 65.63
N GLY A 12 -17.97 18.28 66.07
CA GLY A 12 -19.25 18.34 65.37
C GLY A 12 -19.19 19.07 64.03
N SER A 13 -18.35 20.11 63.91
CA SER A 13 -18.13 20.81 62.64
C SER A 13 -17.18 20.05 61.69
N LEU A 14 -16.22 19.27 62.21
CA LEU A 14 -15.45 18.31 61.42
C LEU A 14 -16.31 17.12 60.94
N ILE A 15 -17.26 16.64 61.74
CA ILE A 15 -18.18 15.55 61.34
C ILE A 15 -19.25 16.05 60.36
N PHE A 16 -19.73 17.30 60.46
CA PHE A 16 -20.62 17.88 59.45
C PHE A 16 -19.90 18.21 58.13
N LEU A 17 -18.60 18.48 58.16
CA LEU A 17 -17.76 18.59 56.95
C LEU A 17 -17.41 17.23 56.33
N CYS A 18 -17.47 16.14 57.10
CA CYS A 18 -17.22 14.77 56.61
C CYS A 18 -18.50 13.98 56.26
N ALA A 19 -19.69 14.55 56.48
CA ALA A 19 -20.99 13.94 56.11
C ALA A 19 -21.57 14.47 54.79
N GLY A 20 -20.88 15.38 54.10
CA GLY A 20 -21.11 15.64 52.68
C GLY A 20 -20.53 14.48 51.90
N GLY A 21 -21.38 13.61 51.35
CA GLY A 21 -20.94 12.57 50.42
C GLY A 21 -20.03 13.21 49.37
N ILE A 22 -18.87 12.60 49.10
CA ILE A 22 -17.94 13.06 48.07
C ILE A 22 -18.75 13.28 46.81
N THR A 23 -18.99 14.54 46.46
CA THR A 23 -19.73 14.88 45.26
C THR A 23 -18.85 14.44 44.10
N ALA A 24 -19.37 13.47 43.34
CA ALA A 24 -18.66 12.91 42.20
C ALA A 24 -18.42 14.03 41.19
N ASP A 25 -17.20 14.12 40.64
CA ASP A 25 -16.88 15.14 39.64
C ASP A 25 -17.94 15.14 38.54
N PRO A 26 -18.56 16.30 38.27
CA PRO A 26 -19.67 16.38 37.34
C PRO A 26 -19.30 15.91 35.93
N CYS A 27 -18.03 15.98 35.53
CA CYS A 27 -17.54 15.48 34.26
C CYS A 27 -17.47 13.95 34.19
N CYS A 28 -17.59 13.21 35.31
CA CYS A 28 -17.69 11.75 35.33
C CYS A 28 -18.92 11.22 34.59
N SER A 29 -20.00 12.00 34.58
CA SER A 29 -21.21 11.66 33.82
C SER A 29 -20.98 11.77 32.30
N GLN A 30 -19.95 12.50 31.87
CA GLN A 30 -19.64 12.90 30.49
C GLN A 30 -20.79 13.71 29.87
N PRO A 31 -21.14 14.87 30.47
CA PRO A 31 -22.35 15.59 30.12
C PRO A 31 -22.26 16.25 28.72
N CYS A 32 -21.08 16.73 28.36
CA CYS A 32 -20.83 17.41 27.08
C CYS A 32 -20.89 16.45 25.88
N GLN A 33 -21.77 16.72 24.93
CA GLN A 33 -21.94 15.93 23.71
C GLN A 33 -21.21 16.58 22.52
N ASN A 34 -21.17 15.88 21.38
CA ASN A 34 -20.74 16.43 20.09
C ASN A 34 -19.35 17.12 20.11
N LEU A 35 -18.38 16.53 20.81
CA LEU A 35 -17.01 17.05 20.99
C LEU A 35 -16.88 18.25 21.95
N GLY A 36 -17.95 18.61 22.67
CA GLY A 36 -17.87 19.59 23.74
C GLY A 36 -16.89 19.16 24.84
N ILE A 37 -16.12 20.10 25.38
CA ILE A 37 -15.11 19.82 26.41
C ILE A 37 -15.72 20.16 27.77
N CYS A 38 -15.77 19.17 28.67
CA CYS A 38 -16.23 19.38 30.04
C CYS A 38 -15.13 20.04 30.87
N VAL A 39 -15.48 21.14 31.53
CA VAL A 39 -14.62 21.86 32.47
C VAL A 39 -15.36 21.95 33.81
N SER A 40 -14.76 21.41 34.87
CA SER A 40 -15.31 21.51 36.22
C SER A 40 -15.24 22.95 36.74
N GLN A 41 -16.37 23.50 37.18
CA GLN A 41 -16.49 24.82 37.81
C GLN A 41 -16.76 24.65 39.32
N GLY A 42 -15.73 24.31 40.10
CA GLY A 42 -15.87 24.04 41.55
C GLY A 42 -16.19 22.57 41.85
N LEU A 43 -16.86 22.31 42.99
CA LEU A 43 -17.10 20.94 43.48
C LEU A 43 -18.22 20.22 42.72
N ASP A 44 -19.31 20.91 42.38
CA ASP A 44 -20.55 20.27 41.91
C ASP A 44 -21.07 20.81 40.55
N ALA A 45 -20.39 21.79 39.96
CA ALA A 45 -20.81 22.41 38.71
C ALA A 45 -19.80 22.16 37.58
N TYR A 46 -20.29 22.18 36.34
CA TYR A 46 -19.48 22.03 35.14
C TYR A 46 -19.95 23.01 34.06
N GLU A 47 -19.08 23.26 33.10
CA GLU A 47 -19.39 23.96 31.87
C GLU A 47 -18.91 23.13 30.68
N CYS A 48 -19.69 23.14 29.59
CA CYS A 48 -19.27 22.55 28.32
C CYS A 48 -18.80 23.64 27.37
N ASP A 49 -17.52 23.62 27.01
CA ASP A 49 -17.01 24.43 25.92
C ASP A 49 -17.44 23.81 24.58
N CYS A 50 -18.44 24.44 23.94
CA CYS A 50 -19.00 24.03 22.65
C CYS A 50 -18.31 24.69 21.45
N THR A 51 -17.17 25.36 21.63
CA THR A 51 -16.50 26.14 20.57
C THR A 51 -16.25 25.34 19.30
N ARG A 52 -16.81 25.80 18.17
CA ARG A 52 -16.71 25.17 16.83
C ARG A 52 -17.16 23.71 16.75
N THR A 53 -17.97 23.25 17.71
CA THR A 53 -18.65 21.95 17.61
C THR A 53 -19.80 21.97 16.59
N GLY A 54 -20.31 23.17 16.27
CA GLY A 54 -21.54 23.37 15.50
C GLY A 54 -22.81 23.17 16.34
N TYR A 55 -22.67 23.06 17.66
CA TYR A 55 -23.73 22.95 18.65
C TYR A 55 -23.56 24.00 19.77
N TYR A 56 -24.64 24.29 20.49
CA TYR A 56 -24.66 25.19 21.65
C TYR A 56 -25.61 24.66 22.76
N GLY A 57 -25.73 25.43 23.85
CA GLY A 57 -26.48 25.07 25.04
C GLY A 57 -25.62 24.35 26.09
N GLU A 58 -26.19 24.11 27.27
CA GLU A 58 -25.47 23.60 28.45
C GLU A 58 -24.62 22.36 28.18
N ASN A 59 -25.12 21.44 27.34
CA ASN A 59 -24.46 20.17 27.02
C ASN A 59 -24.02 20.02 25.55
N CYS A 60 -23.95 21.12 24.79
CA CYS A 60 -23.64 21.12 23.35
C CYS A 60 -24.59 20.21 22.52
N THR A 61 -25.88 20.26 22.82
CA THR A 61 -26.90 19.40 22.18
C THR A 61 -27.80 20.14 21.18
N LYS A 62 -27.85 21.48 21.22
CA LYS A 62 -28.68 22.27 20.30
C LYS A 62 -27.87 22.57 19.03
N PRO A 63 -28.22 22.02 17.86
CA PRO A 63 -27.44 22.24 16.64
C PRO A 63 -27.66 23.64 16.08
N GLU A 64 -26.61 24.22 15.49
CA GLU A 64 -26.77 25.34 14.56
C GLU A 64 -27.54 24.90 13.31
N LEU A 65 -28.17 25.83 12.59
CA LEU A 65 -28.97 25.51 11.39
C LEU A 65 -28.15 24.72 10.35
N SER A 66 -26.89 25.11 10.11
CA SER A 66 -26.02 24.44 9.14
C SER A 66 -25.65 23.01 9.58
N THR A 67 -25.40 22.83 10.88
CA THR A 67 -25.11 21.52 11.49
C THR A 67 -26.33 20.61 11.44
N TRP A 68 -27.50 21.15 11.73
CA TRP A 68 -28.78 20.43 11.63
C TRP A 68 -29.01 19.91 10.21
N ILE A 69 -28.87 20.77 9.18
CA ILE A 69 -29.00 20.37 7.76
C ILE A 69 -27.99 19.27 7.42
N LYS A 70 -26.71 19.44 7.78
CA LYS A 70 -25.66 18.43 7.54
C LYS A 70 -25.98 17.12 8.23
N SER A 71 -26.48 17.15 9.46
CA SER A 71 -26.81 15.95 10.24
C SER A 71 -27.95 15.14 9.62
N ILE A 72 -28.94 15.80 9.00
CA ILE A 72 -30.07 15.16 8.32
C ILE A 72 -29.64 14.54 6.99
N LEU A 73 -28.79 15.25 6.23
CA LEU A 73 -28.34 14.79 4.91
C LEU A 73 -27.23 13.74 4.98
N LYS A 74 -26.51 13.64 6.10
CA LYS A 74 -25.37 12.72 6.24
C LYS A 74 -25.86 11.26 6.28
N PRO A 75 -25.49 10.42 5.30
CA PRO A 75 -25.87 9.01 5.32
C PRO A 75 -25.22 8.29 6.51
N ARG A 76 -25.87 7.24 7.01
CA ARG A 76 -25.30 6.37 8.06
C ARG A 76 -24.03 5.68 7.53
N PRO A 77 -23.03 5.38 8.38
CA PRO A 77 -21.82 4.71 7.93
C PRO A 77 -22.09 3.33 7.28
N SER A 78 -23.08 2.59 7.78
CA SER A 78 -23.57 1.36 7.14
C SER A 78 -24.07 1.56 5.71
N THR A 79 -24.76 2.67 5.43
CA THR A 79 -25.23 3.04 4.07
C THR A 79 -24.06 3.39 3.17
N VAL A 80 -23.09 4.18 3.65
CA VAL A 80 -21.88 4.52 2.90
C VAL A 80 -21.08 3.27 2.56
N HIS A 81 -20.93 2.36 3.52
CA HIS A 81 -20.25 1.09 3.30
C HIS A 81 -20.96 0.23 2.26
N TYR A 82 -22.30 0.12 2.34
CA TYR A 82 -23.08 -0.59 1.34
C TYR A 82 -22.83 -0.02 -0.07
N LEU A 83 -22.88 1.31 -0.23
CA LEU A 83 -22.58 1.96 -1.51
C LEU A 83 -21.16 1.64 -2.00
N LEU A 84 -20.15 1.69 -1.13
CA LEU A 84 -18.75 1.44 -1.48
C LEU A 84 -18.44 -0.03 -1.81
N THR A 85 -19.27 -0.97 -1.37
CA THR A 85 -19.06 -2.43 -1.55
C THR A 85 -20.03 -3.08 -2.54
N HIS A 86 -21.02 -2.33 -3.02
CA HIS A 86 -22.01 -2.81 -3.99
C HIS A 86 -21.92 -2.04 -5.31
N HIS A 87 -22.68 -2.50 -6.31
CA HIS A 87 -22.78 -1.85 -7.62
C HIS A 87 -21.43 -1.61 -8.32
N LYS A 88 -20.57 -2.64 -8.37
CA LYS A 88 -19.22 -2.57 -8.95
C LYS A 88 -19.14 -1.85 -10.31
N TRP A 89 -20.14 -2.02 -11.18
CA TRP A 89 -20.17 -1.36 -12.49
C TRP A 89 -20.18 0.17 -12.42
N ILE A 90 -20.82 0.77 -11.40
CA ILE A 90 -20.81 2.22 -11.17
C ILE A 90 -19.40 2.65 -10.77
N TRP A 91 -18.78 1.89 -9.86
CA TRP A 91 -17.42 2.16 -9.40
C TRP A 91 -16.40 2.00 -10.52
N ASP A 92 -16.56 1.02 -11.42
CA ASP A 92 -15.67 0.87 -12.58
C ASP A 92 -15.71 2.13 -13.47
N ILE A 93 -16.88 2.77 -13.64
CA ILE A 93 -17.01 4.05 -14.35
C ILE A 93 -16.33 5.18 -13.55
N ILE A 94 -16.65 5.33 -12.26
CA ILE A 94 -16.08 6.36 -11.38
C ILE A 94 -14.55 6.27 -11.33
N ASN A 95 -14.02 5.06 -11.22
CA ASN A 95 -12.58 4.79 -11.11
C ASN A 95 -11.81 5.13 -12.39
N ASN A 96 -12.45 5.00 -13.56
CA ASN A 96 -11.85 5.32 -14.86
C ASN A 96 -11.91 6.83 -15.18
N ILE A 97 -12.76 7.59 -14.48
CA ILE A 97 -12.84 9.05 -14.60
C ILE A 97 -11.99 9.66 -13.49
N SER A 98 -10.76 10.06 -13.82
CA SER A 98 -9.77 10.58 -12.88
C SER A 98 -10.30 11.68 -11.96
N PHE A 99 -11.05 12.65 -12.52
CA PHE A 99 -11.66 13.73 -11.76
C PHE A 99 -12.60 13.23 -10.66
N LEU A 100 -13.48 12.26 -10.96
CA LEU A 100 -14.44 11.74 -10.00
C LEU A 100 -13.75 10.92 -8.91
N ARG A 101 -12.85 10.02 -9.30
CA ARG A 101 -12.04 9.23 -8.36
C ARG A 101 -11.24 10.14 -7.42
N ASN A 102 -10.55 11.14 -7.97
CA ASN A 102 -9.74 12.09 -7.20
C ASN A 102 -10.61 12.93 -6.25
N THR A 103 -11.80 13.35 -6.69
CA THR A 103 -12.74 14.12 -5.85
C THR A 103 -13.23 13.29 -4.67
N LEU A 104 -13.62 12.03 -4.90
CA LEU A 104 -14.03 11.13 -3.84
C LEU A 104 -12.88 10.77 -2.91
N MET A 105 -11.68 10.53 -3.44
CA MET A 105 -10.50 10.28 -2.61
C MET A 105 -10.15 11.48 -1.75
N ARG A 106 -10.18 12.70 -2.31
CA ARG A 106 -10.00 13.93 -1.52
C ARG A 106 -11.02 14.02 -0.39
N TYR A 107 -12.30 13.75 -0.67
CA TYR A 107 -13.35 13.73 0.35
C TYR A 107 -13.10 12.67 1.43
N VAL A 108 -12.67 11.46 1.05
CA VAL A 108 -12.30 10.41 2.02
C VAL A 108 -11.16 10.88 2.91
N LEU A 109 -10.09 11.45 2.33
CA LEU A 109 -8.93 11.91 3.09
C LEU A 109 -9.29 13.04 4.06
N THR A 110 -10.04 14.05 3.62
CA THR A 110 -10.42 15.19 4.48
C THR A 110 -11.44 14.80 5.53
N SER A 111 -12.52 14.11 5.14
CA SER A 111 -13.59 13.72 6.08
C SER A 111 -13.11 12.80 7.19
N ARG A 112 -12.15 11.92 6.91
CA ARG A 112 -11.57 11.01 7.90
C ARG A 112 -10.52 11.69 8.77
N SER A 113 -9.61 12.45 8.16
CA SER A 113 -8.51 13.07 8.91
C SER A 113 -8.98 14.16 9.86
N ASN A 114 -10.07 14.86 9.55
CA ASN A 114 -10.67 15.88 10.43
C ASN A 114 -11.20 15.32 11.76
N LEU A 115 -11.34 13.99 11.89
CA LEU A 115 -11.76 13.37 13.16
C LEU A 115 -10.60 13.20 14.15
N VAL A 116 -9.35 13.31 13.68
CA VAL A 116 -8.14 13.23 14.51
C VAL A 116 -7.67 14.64 14.84
N GLU A 117 -7.50 14.94 16.12
CA GLU A 117 -7.04 16.25 16.57
C GLU A 117 -5.56 16.45 16.24
N SER A 118 -5.25 17.59 15.64
CA SER A 118 -3.90 17.97 15.21
C SER A 118 -3.78 19.50 15.33
N PRO A 119 -2.97 20.04 16.26
CA PRO A 119 -2.04 19.35 17.17
C PRO A 119 -2.70 18.38 18.19
N PRO A 120 -1.95 17.42 18.77
CA PRO A 120 -2.48 16.50 19.77
C PRO A 120 -2.88 17.22 21.06
N THR A 121 -3.84 16.65 21.79
CA THR A 121 -4.54 17.32 22.91
C THR A 121 -4.27 16.68 24.27
N TYR A 122 -4.67 15.42 24.46
CA TYR A 122 -4.64 14.72 25.74
C TYR A 122 -3.58 13.60 25.76
N ASN A 123 -3.22 13.13 26.94
CA ASN A 123 -2.53 11.85 27.12
C ASN A 123 -3.10 11.11 28.35
N ALA A 124 -2.46 10.04 28.81
CA ALA A 124 -2.97 9.23 29.93
C ALA A 124 -2.99 9.98 31.29
N ASP A 125 -2.12 10.98 31.44
CA ASP A 125 -1.96 11.76 32.68
C ASP A 125 -2.73 13.08 32.65
N TYR A 126 -2.77 13.71 31.47
CA TYR A 126 -3.43 15.01 31.26
C TYR A 126 -4.74 14.84 30.49
N GLY A 127 -5.86 14.94 31.21
CA GLY A 127 -7.22 15.01 30.65
C GLY A 127 -7.63 16.40 30.15
N TYR A 128 -6.69 17.34 30.10
CA TYR A 128 -6.84 18.70 29.60
C TYR A 128 -5.64 19.05 28.71
N LYS A 129 -5.80 20.07 27.85
CA LYS A 129 -4.71 20.52 26.97
C LYS A 129 -3.59 21.14 27.80
N SER A 130 -2.37 20.64 27.66
CA SER A 130 -1.19 21.15 28.37
C SER A 130 0.03 21.17 27.45
N TRP A 131 1.02 22.01 27.78
CA TRP A 131 2.29 22.03 27.05
C TRP A 131 3.05 20.71 27.15
N GLU A 132 2.91 20.01 28.28
CA GLU A 132 3.52 18.70 28.49
C GLU A 132 2.89 17.63 27.58
N ALA A 133 1.55 17.59 27.49
CA ALA A 133 0.85 16.67 26.59
C ALA A 133 1.19 16.91 25.11
N TYR A 134 1.40 18.18 24.75
CA TYR A 134 1.83 18.56 23.40
C TYR A 134 3.30 18.21 23.13
N SER A 135 4.23 18.63 23.99
CA SER A 135 5.67 18.59 23.68
C SER A 135 6.35 17.25 23.97
N ASN A 136 5.86 16.47 24.94
CA ASN A 136 6.48 15.20 25.30
C ASN A 136 6.07 14.07 24.35
N LEU A 137 6.96 13.75 23.41
CA LEU A 137 6.80 12.69 22.41
C LEU A 137 6.89 11.28 23.00
N SER A 138 7.27 11.11 24.27
CA SER A 138 7.26 9.77 24.88
C SER A 138 5.85 9.28 25.16
N TYR A 139 4.83 10.14 25.14
CA TYR A 139 3.44 9.73 25.35
C TYR A 139 2.72 9.37 24.05
N TYR A 140 1.92 8.31 24.12
CA TYR A 140 0.77 8.20 23.23
C TYR A 140 -0.23 9.32 23.53
N THR A 141 -0.79 9.93 22.48
CA THR A 141 -1.93 10.86 22.66
C THR A 141 -3.22 10.09 22.94
N ARG A 142 -4.26 10.81 23.32
CA ARG A 142 -5.59 10.26 23.57
C ARG A 142 -6.65 11.08 22.84
N THR A 143 -7.63 10.40 22.24
CA THR A 143 -8.73 11.05 21.52
C THR A 143 -9.88 11.44 22.45
N LEU A 144 -10.06 10.68 23.52
CA LEU A 144 -10.92 11.05 24.65
C LEU A 144 -10.04 11.15 25.90
N PRO A 145 -10.30 12.13 26.78
CA PRO A 145 -9.54 12.25 28.02
C PRO A 145 -9.76 11.00 28.90
N PRO A 146 -8.76 10.60 29.70
CA PRO A 146 -8.93 9.52 30.67
C PRO A 146 -10.04 9.87 31.67
N LEU A 147 -10.83 8.87 32.08
CA LEU A 147 -11.87 9.07 33.10
C LEU A 147 -11.25 9.65 34.38
N PRO A 148 -11.80 10.72 34.99
CA PRO A 148 -11.27 11.27 36.24
C PRO A 148 -11.08 10.19 37.33
N LYS A 149 -9.98 10.29 38.10
CA LYS A 149 -9.58 9.22 39.06
C LYS A 149 -10.61 8.98 40.17
N HIS A 150 -11.40 10.00 40.49
CA HIS A 150 -12.39 10.01 41.57
C HIS A 150 -13.82 9.74 41.06
N CYS A 151 -13.98 9.33 39.79
CA CYS A 151 -15.29 8.93 39.32
C CYS A 151 -15.78 7.68 40.05
N PRO A 152 -17.00 7.70 40.62
CA PRO A 152 -17.63 6.48 41.09
C PRO A 152 -17.83 5.54 39.90
N SER A 153 -17.62 4.24 40.10
CA SER A 153 -18.05 3.23 39.13
C SER A 153 -19.53 3.48 38.83
N LYS A 154 -19.90 3.71 37.55
CA LYS A 154 -21.29 3.98 37.14
C LYS A 154 -22.25 2.85 37.56
N ASN A 155 -21.74 1.66 37.87
CA ASN A 155 -22.48 0.53 38.42
C ASN A 155 -21.92 0.08 39.78
N THR A 156 -22.82 -0.43 40.62
CA THR A 156 -22.56 -1.15 41.88
C THR A 156 -21.71 -2.41 41.70
N THR A 157 -21.42 -2.82 40.47
CA THR A 157 -20.59 -3.97 40.11
C THR A 157 -19.23 -3.51 39.55
N ALA A 158 -18.14 -4.06 40.10
CA ALA A 158 -16.80 -3.87 39.57
C ALA A 158 -16.70 -4.39 38.12
N LEU A 159 -15.79 -3.83 37.31
CA LEU A 159 -15.50 -4.34 35.96
C LEU A 159 -15.18 -5.86 36.02
N PRO A 160 -15.59 -6.65 35.02
CA PRO A 160 -15.38 -8.10 35.02
C PRO A 160 -13.89 -8.44 35.07
N ASP A 161 -13.54 -9.59 35.64
CA ASP A 161 -12.15 -10.07 35.61
C ASP A 161 -11.65 -10.19 34.15
N ALA A 162 -10.46 -9.66 33.88
CA ALA A 162 -9.93 -9.57 32.52
C ALA A 162 -9.65 -10.95 31.93
N LYS A 163 -9.22 -11.92 32.74
CA LYS A 163 -8.95 -13.29 32.28
C LYS A 163 -10.27 -14.01 31.98
N GLN A 164 -11.23 -13.94 32.90
CA GLN A 164 -12.57 -14.51 32.71
C GLN A 164 -13.24 -13.97 31.44
N LEU A 165 -13.12 -12.66 31.20
CA LEU A 165 -13.66 -12.03 29.99
C LEU A 165 -13.01 -12.59 28.72
N VAL A 166 -11.67 -12.63 28.66
CA VAL A 166 -10.95 -13.18 27.49
C VAL A 166 -11.35 -14.64 27.25
N GLU A 167 -11.42 -15.46 28.29
CA GLU A 167 -11.77 -16.88 28.19
C GLU A 167 -13.19 -17.10 27.67
N LYS A 168 -14.14 -16.28 28.15
CA LYS A 168 -15.56 -16.48 27.86
C LYS A 168 -15.97 -15.92 26.49
N VAL A 169 -15.45 -14.76 26.08
CA VAL A 169 -15.96 -14.05 24.89
C VAL A 169 -14.94 -13.86 23.76
N LEU A 170 -13.63 -14.02 24.01
CA LEU A 170 -12.60 -13.75 22.99
C LEU A 170 -11.87 -15.00 22.50
N LEU A 171 -11.59 -15.97 23.39
CA LEU A 171 -10.81 -17.17 23.04
C LEU A 171 -11.45 -17.99 21.91
N ARG A 172 -10.59 -18.44 20.99
CA ARG A 172 -10.95 -19.28 19.86
C ARG A 172 -11.42 -20.65 20.33
N GLN A 173 -12.65 -20.99 19.97
CA GLN A 173 -13.17 -22.36 20.09
C GLN A 173 -12.91 -23.15 18.81
N LYS A 174 -13.12 -22.51 17.66
CA LYS A 174 -12.85 -23.03 16.32
C LYS A 174 -12.29 -21.90 15.47
N PHE A 175 -11.31 -22.19 14.61
CA PHE A 175 -10.81 -21.21 13.67
C PHE A 175 -11.93 -20.70 12.75
N ILE A 176 -12.15 -19.38 12.77
CA ILE A 176 -13.07 -18.69 11.86
C ILE A 176 -12.22 -17.96 10.83
N PRO A 177 -12.15 -18.44 9.57
CA PRO A 177 -11.38 -17.76 8.52
C PRO A 177 -12.01 -16.42 8.17
N ASP A 178 -11.18 -15.48 7.71
CA ASP A 178 -11.65 -14.21 7.19
C ASP A 178 -12.46 -14.40 5.88
N PRO A 179 -13.72 -13.94 5.81
CA PRO A 179 -14.53 -14.04 4.60
C PRO A 179 -14.02 -13.21 3.41
N GLN A 180 -13.16 -12.19 3.63
CA GLN A 180 -12.54 -11.44 2.53
C GLN A 180 -11.34 -12.16 1.90
N GLY A 181 -10.89 -13.28 2.48
CA GLY A 181 -9.75 -14.03 1.98
C GLY A 181 -8.39 -13.42 2.32
N SER A 182 -8.29 -12.66 3.42
CA SER A 182 -6.99 -12.21 3.95
C SER A 182 -6.08 -13.41 4.20
N SER A 183 -4.81 -13.28 3.81
CA SER A 183 -3.80 -14.32 3.97
C SER A 183 -2.84 -13.99 5.13
N LEU A 184 -1.95 -14.93 5.47
CA LEU A 184 -0.88 -14.65 6.45
C LEU A 184 0.13 -13.61 5.94
N MET A 185 0.26 -13.44 4.62
CA MET A 185 1.05 -12.35 4.04
C MET A 185 0.48 -11.00 4.51
N PHE A 186 -0.84 -10.83 4.42
CA PHE A 186 -1.54 -9.65 4.96
C PHE A 186 -1.32 -9.51 6.48
N ALA A 187 -1.44 -10.62 7.24
CA ALA A 187 -1.31 -10.57 8.69
C ALA A 187 0.10 -10.18 9.17
N PHE A 188 1.13 -10.75 8.55
CA PHE A 188 2.52 -10.40 8.88
C PHE A 188 2.91 -9.01 8.34
N PHE A 189 2.32 -8.55 7.23
CA PHE A 189 2.48 -7.15 6.79
C PHE A 189 1.91 -6.21 7.84
N ALA A 190 0.69 -6.45 8.31
CA ALA A 190 0.03 -5.66 9.34
C ALA A 190 0.90 -5.57 10.59
N GLN A 191 1.42 -6.71 11.06
CA GLN A 191 2.29 -6.77 12.22
C GLN A 191 3.60 -6.00 12.00
N HIS A 192 4.31 -6.26 10.89
CA HIS A 192 5.58 -5.61 10.56
C HIS A 192 5.43 -4.09 10.43
N PHE A 193 4.44 -3.64 9.65
CA PHE A 193 4.17 -2.24 9.38
C PHE A 193 3.82 -1.46 10.66
N THR A 194 2.95 -2.01 11.50
CA THR A 194 2.45 -1.29 12.67
C THR A 194 3.44 -1.19 13.81
N HIS A 195 4.32 -2.18 13.95
CA HIS A 195 5.32 -2.22 15.01
C HIS A 195 6.40 -1.13 14.87
N GLN A 196 6.47 -0.42 13.74
CA GLN A 196 7.31 0.77 13.64
C GLN A 196 6.83 1.94 14.52
N PHE A 197 5.53 2.02 14.79
CA PHE A 197 4.93 3.11 15.57
C PHE A 197 4.19 2.65 16.83
N PHE A 198 3.94 1.34 16.98
CA PHE A 198 3.50 0.73 18.25
C PHE A 198 4.65 0.06 18.98
N LYS A 199 5.45 0.86 19.69
CA LYS A 199 6.56 0.41 20.52
C LYS A 199 6.37 0.84 21.97
N SER A 200 5.38 0.28 22.67
CA SER A 200 5.08 0.66 24.05
C SER A 200 6.30 0.51 24.98
N ASP A 201 6.62 1.57 25.73
CA ASP A 201 7.69 1.54 26.74
C ASP A 201 7.15 1.05 28.08
N LEU A 202 6.95 -0.27 28.18
CA LEU A 202 6.39 -0.90 29.38
C LEU A 202 7.25 -0.69 30.65
N LYS A 203 8.49 -0.22 30.53
CA LYS A 203 9.30 0.19 31.71
C LYS A 203 8.75 1.48 32.34
N LYS A 204 8.22 2.39 31.53
CA LYS A 204 7.55 3.63 31.98
C LYS A 204 6.06 3.44 32.21
N GLY A 205 5.45 2.50 31.50
CA GLY A 205 4.03 2.14 31.60
C GLY A 205 3.35 2.09 30.22
N PRO A 206 2.10 1.61 30.16
CA PRO A 206 1.41 1.38 28.89
C PRO A 206 1.10 2.67 28.10
N ALA A 207 1.15 3.83 28.76
CA ALA A 207 0.91 5.13 28.15
C ALA A 207 2.07 5.65 27.28
N PHE A 208 3.26 5.05 27.41
CA PHE A 208 4.49 5.56 26.81
C PHE A 208 4.91 4.75 25.57
N THR A 209 5.64 5.40 24.67
CA THR A 209 6.19 4.82 23.44
C THR A 209 7.68 5.11 23.31
N LYS A 210 8.42 4.16 22.74
CA LYS A 210 9.79 4.36 22.24
C LYS A 210 9.84 4.88 20.80
N ALA A 211 8.75 4.72 20.05
CA ALA A 211 8.65 5.16 18.66
C ALA A 211 8.31 6.67 18.60
N LEU A 212 9.31 7.51 18.88
CA LEU A 212 9.17 8.97 18.95
C LEU A 212 8.83 9.62 17.60
N GLY A 213 9.03 8.91 16.48
CA GLY A 213 8.63 9.37 15.14
C GLY A 213 7.11 9.41 14.92
N HIS A 214 6.32 8.69 15.74
CA HIS A 214 4.85 8.68 15.71
C HIS A 214 4.22 8.49 14.33
N GLY A 215 4.79 7.64 13.47
CA GLY A 215 4.23 7.41 12.14
C GLY A 215 5.11 6.50 11.29
N VAL A 216 5.01 6.68 9.98
CA VAL A 216 5.76 5.89 8.99
C VAL A 216 7.16 6.50 8.80
N ASP A 217 8.08 6.16 9.70
CA ASP A 217 9.48 6.61 9.65
C ASP A 217 10.47 5.49 9.28
N LEU A 218 9.95 4.27 9.10
CA LEU A 218 10.70 3.05 8.84
C LEU A 218 11.74 2.70 9.94
N SER A 219 11.54 3.17 11.17
CA SER A 219 12.42 2.85 12.32
C SER A 219 12.51 1.34 12.62
N HIS A 220 11.49 0.57 12.28
CA HIS A 220 11.54 -0.88 12.32
C HIS A 220 12.59 -1.53 11.38
N ILE A 221 13.03 -0.82 10.35
CA ILE A 221 14.14 -1.20 9.45
C ILE A 221 15.44 -0.53 9.91
N TYR A 222 15.39 0.78 10.16
CA TYR A 222 16.58 1.62 10.37
C TYR A 222 17.00 1.83 11.83
N GLY A 223 16.21 1.37 12.80
CA GLY A 223 16.39 1.68 14.22
C GLY A 223 15.59 2.92 14.67
N ASP A 224 15.28 2.97 15.96
CA ASP A 224 14.52 4.07 16.60
C ASP A 224 15.44 5.19 17.16
N ASN A 225 16.75 5.00 17.07
CA ASN A 225 17.76 5.97 17.46
C ASN A 225 18.95 5.92 16.51
N LEU A 226 19.72 7.01 16.48
CA LEU A 226 20.83 7.18 15.54
C LEU A 226 21.96 6.18 15.76
N GLU A 227 22.25 5.81 17.00
CA GLU A 227 23.28 4.81 17.32
C GLU A 227 22.94 3.44 16.70
N LYS A 228 21.71 2.98 16.88
CA LYS A 228 21.23 1.73 16.28
C LYS A 228 21.25 1.80 14.75
N GLN A 229 20.86 2.94 14.18
CA GLN A 229 20.94 3.17 12.74
C GLN A 229 22.36 3.06 12.21
N HIS A 230 23.33 3.73 12.86
CA HIS A 230 24.74 3.67 12.48
C HIS A 230 25.27 2.24 12.57
N LYS A 231 24.93 1.50 13.62
CA LYS A 231 25.34 0.10 13.74
C LYS A 231 24.82 -0.74 12.56
N LEU A 232 23.57 -0.55 12.15
CA LEU A 232 22.95 -1.29 11.04
C LEU A 232 23.43 -0.85 9.64
N ARG A 233 24.00 0.34 9.49
CA ARG A 233 24.51 0.85 8.21
C ARG A 233 25.85 0.25 7.84
N LEU A 234 26.05 0.05 6.54
CA LEU A 234 27.32 -0.38 5.97
C LEU A 234 28.33 0.77 5.88
N PHE A 235 27.83 2.02 5.81
CA PHE A 235 28.63 3.22 5.52
C PHE A 235 29.41 3.11 4.20
N LYS A 236 28.80 2.41 3.24
CA LYS A 236 29.27 2.31 1.88
C LYS A 236 28.07 2.26 0.94
N ASP A 237 28.10 3.11 -0.08
CA ASP A 237 27.09 3.23 -1.14
C ASP A 237 25.65 3.43 -0.61
N GLY A 238 25.49 4.00 0.58
CA GLY A 238 24.22 4.23 1.26
C GLY A 238 23.59 3.00 1.87
N LYS A 239 24.23 1.82 1.82
CA LYS A 239 23.61 0.52 2.09
C LYS A 239 23.48 0.20 3.59
N LEU A 240 22.56 -0.72 3.88
CA LEU A 240 22.50 -1.45 5.14
C LEU A 240 23.45 -2.65 5.12
N LYS A 241 24.01 -2.99 6.29
CA LYS A 241 24.76 -4.23 6.49
C LYS A 241 23.86 -5.43 6.22
N TYR A 242 24.46 -6.51 5.74
CA TYR A 242 23.79 -7.76 5.42
C TYR A 242 24.77 -8.92 5.52
N GLN A 243 24.25 -10.14 5.48
CA GLN A 243 25.02 -11.35 5.28
C GLN A 243 24.46 -12.14 4.10
N VAL A 244 25.26 -13.06 3.57
CA VAL A 244 24.82 -13.96 2.49
C VAL A 244 24.80 -15.38 3.02
N LEU A 245 23.62 -15.99 3.07
CA LEU A 245 23.41 -17.38 3.44
C LEU A 245 22.88 -18.11 2.22
N ASP A 246 23.55 -19.19 1.81
CA ASP A 246 23.17 -19.97 0.63
C ASP A 246 22.97 -19.16 -0.66
N GLY A 247 23.72 -18.07 -0.83
CA GLY A 247 23.65 -17.20 -2.01
C GLY A 247 22.49 -16.20 -1.98
N GLU A 248 21.79 -16.08 -0.86
CA GLU A 248 20.67 -15.16 -0.63
C GLU A 248 21.02 -14.14 0.45
N VAL A 249 20.54 -12.90 0.30
CA VAL A 249 20.82 -11.79 1.22
C VAL A 249 19.88 -11.84 2.44
N TYR A 250 20.44 -11.81 3.63
CA TYR A 250 19.73 -11.76 4.91
C TYR A 250 20.25 -10.62 5.80
N PRO A 251 19.48 -10.19 6.82
CA PRO A 251 19.97 -9.23 7.80
C PRO A 251 21.22 -9.76 8.51
N PRO A 252 22.14 -8.89 8.95
CA PRO A 252 23.39 -9.28 9.58
C PRO A 252 23.14 -9.93 10.95
N LEU A 253 24.15 -10.57 11.56
CA LEU A 253 24.00 -11.16 12.88
C LEU A 253 24.18 -10.14 13.99
N VAL A 254 23.51 -10.38 15.12
CA VAL A 254 23.66 -9.55 16.34
C VAL A 254 25.12 -9.47 16.79
N LYS A 255 25.87 -10.57 16.71
CA LYS A 255 27.29 -10.61 17.10
C LYS A 255 28.18 -9.69 16.26
N ASP A 256 27.82 -9.47 14.98
CA ASP A 256 28.63 -8.68 14.05
C ASP A 256 28.33 -7.18 14.17
N VAL A 257 27.12 -6.83 14.62
CA VAL A 257 26.60 -5.45 14.59
C VAL A 257 26.39 -4.85 15.99
N GLN A 258 26.30 -5.68 17.02
CA GLN A 258 26.18 -5.29 18.43
C GLN A 258 24.98 -4.37 18.70
N VAL A 259 23.84 -4.70 18.09
CA VAL A 259 22.54 -4.07 18.36
C VAL A 259 21.72 -4.90 19.32
N ASP A 260 20.96 -4.23 20.17
CA ASP A 260 20.05 -4.90 21.09
C ASP A 260 18.86 -5.52 20.33
N MET A 261 18.66 -6.82 20.58
CA MET A 261 17.60 -7.64 20.00
C MET A 261 17.08 -8.60 21.08
N HIS A 262 15.75 -8.75 21.15
CA HIS A 262 15.08 -9.62 22.09
C HIS A 262 15.07 -11.07 21.58
N TYR A 263 16.15 -11.81 21.85
CA TYR A 263 16.21 -13.26 21.65
C TYR A 263 16.34 -13.99 23.00
N PRO A 264 15.64 -15.13 23.19
CA PRO A 264 15.92 -16.02 24.30
C PRO A 264 17.38 -16.51 24.28
N PRO A 265 18.04 -16.69 25.44
CA PRO A 265 19.45 -17.07 25.50
C PRO A 265 19.80 -18.40 24.81
N HIS A 266 18.82 -19.30 24.64
CA HIS A 266 19.01 -20.61 24.02
C HIS A 266 18.99 -20.60 22.48
N ILE A 267 18.57 -19.50 21.83
CA ILE A 267 18.58 -19.39 20.37
C ILE A 267 20.02 -19.34 19.87
N GLN A 268 20.39 -20.16 18.90
CA GLN A 268 21.75 -20.20 18.37
C GLN A 268 22.16 -18.85 17.74
N GLU A 269 23.40 -18.42 17.96
CA GLU A 269 23.91 -17.13 17.47
C GLU A 269 23.80 -16.97 15.94
N GLY A 270 23.95 -18.07 15.19
CA GLY A 270 23.85 -18.09 13.73
C GLY A 270 22.48 -17.70 13.17
N PHE A 271 21.44 -17.68 14.01
CA PHE A 271 20.07 -17.30 13.63
C PHE A 271 19.55 -16.06 14.37
N ARG A 272 20.44 -15.36 15.11
CA ARG A 272 20.10 -14.08 15.75
C ARG A 272 20.34 -12.94 14.77
N PHE A 273 19.37 -12.68 13.91
CA PHE A 273 19.42 -11.58 12.95
C PHE A 273 19.18 -10.22 13.62
N ALA A 274 19.94 -9.23 13.19
CA ALA A 274 19.91 -7.84 13.64
C ALA A 274 19.14 -6.96 12.64
N VAL A 275 18.08 -6.32 13.12
CA VAL A 275 17.25 -5.39 12.32
C VAL A 275 16.85 -4.17 13.18
N GLY A 276 16.20 -3.17 12.58
CA GLY A 276 15.80 -1.95 13.29
C GLY A 276 14.92 -2.21 14.50
N HIS A 277 13.92 -3.08 14.38
CA HIS A 277 13.06 -3.44 15.50
C HIS A 277 13.60 -4.62 16.31
N GLU A 278 13.80 -4.39 17.60
CA GLU A 278 14.37 -5.35 18.57
C GLU A 278 13.57 -6.65 18.75
N ALA A 279 12.28 -6.70 18.38
CA ALA A 279 11.40 -7.84 18.60
C ALA A 279 11.14 -8.67 17.34
N PHE A 280 11.68 -8.30 16.18
CA PHE A 280 11.35 -8.99 14.91
C PHE A 280 11.96 -10.39 14.79
N GLY A 281 12.86 -10.76 15.70
CA GLY A 281 13.27 -12.15 15.88
C GLY A 281 12.21 -13.07 16.48
N LEU A 282 11.06 -12.54 16.90
CA LEU A 282 9.97 -13.30 17.53
C LEU A 282 9.28 -14.29 16.61
N VAL A 283 9.08 -13.94 15.33
CA VAL A 283 8.40 -14.81 14.35
C VAL A 283 9.04 -14.70 12.96
N PRO A 284 9.15 -15.82 12.22
CA PRO A 284 9.66 -15.85 10.85
C PRO A 284 8.99 -14.85 9.90
N GLY A 285 7.68 -14.62 10.04
CA GLY A 285 6.95 -13.68 9.18
C GLY A 285 7.44 -12.22 9.28
N LEU A 286 7.83 -11.77 10.48
CA LEU A 286 8.40 -10.43 10.66
C LEU A 286 9.79 -10.32 10.05
N MET A 287 10.63 -11.33 10.27
CA MET A 287 11.97 -11.39 9.73
C MET A 287 11.99 -11.52 8.20
N MET A 288 10.99 -12.20 7.61
CA MET A 288 10.77 -12.25 6.17
C MET A 288 10.58 -10.85 5.59
N TYR A 289 9.67 -10.05 6.16
CA TYR A 289 9.46 -8.67 5.71
C TYR A 289 10.68 -7.79 5.94
N ALA A 290 11.35 -7.92 7.10
CA ALA A 290 12.58 -7.17 7.37
C ALA A 290 13.67 -7.48 6.33
N THR A 291 13.77 -8.73 5.89
CA THR A 291 14.69 -9.15 4.82
C THR A 291 14.29 -8.56 3.47
N ILE A 292 13.01 -8.57 3.10
CA ILE A 292 12.50 -7.98 1.85
C ILE A 292 12.83 -6.49 1.79
N TRP A 293 12.54 -5.74 2.86
CA TRP A 293 12.78 -4.30 2.91
C TRP A 293 14.27 -3.92 2.96
N LEU A 294 15.10 -4.75 3.60
CA LEU A 294 16.56 -4.58 3.55
C LEU A 294 17.09 -4.75 2.13
N ARG A 295 16.60 -5.77 1.40
CA ARG A 295 16.97 -5.98 -0.01
C ARG A 295 16.52 -4.82 -0.88
N GLU A 296 15.30 -4.33 -0.67
CA GLU A 296 14.76 -3.19 -1.41
C GLU A 296 15.56 -1.90 -1.16
N HIS A 297 15.93 -1.63 0.09
CA HIS A 297 16.80 -0.51 0.43
C HIS A 297 18.12 -0.58 -0.35
N ASN A 298 18.83 -1.71 -0.27
CA ASN A 298 20.11 -1.85 -0.96
C ASN A 298 19.98 -1.78 -2.49
N ARG A 299 18.88 -2.28 -3.06
CA ARG A 299 18.56 -2.18 -4.51
C ARG A 299 18.34 -0.74 -4.94
N VAL A 300 17.60 0.05 -4.15
CA VAL A 300 17.36 1.47 -4.44
C VAL A 300 18.64 2.28 -4.27
N CYS A 301 19.50 1.95 -3.30
CA CYS A 301 20.83 2.55 -3.19
C CYS A 301 21.65 2.34 -4.47
N ASP A 302 21.62 1.13 -5.06
CA ASP A 302 22.33 0.84 -6.32
C ASP A 302 21.81 1.69 -7.48
N ILE A 303 20.47 1.84 -7.60
CA ILE A 303 19.86 2.72 -8.61
C ILE A 303 20.28 4.17 -8.42
N LEU A 304 20.22 4.68 -7.19
CA LEU A 304 20.59 6.06 -6.90
C LEU A 304 22.09 6.31 -7.09
N LYS A 305 22.95 5.32 -6.80
CA LYS A 305 24.39 5.43 -7.03
C LYS A 305 24.73 5.46 -8.52
N GLN A 306 23.98 4.70 -9.33
CA GLN A 306 24.11 4.72 -10.78
C GLN A 306 23.67 6.07 -11.37
N GLU A 307 22.55 6.60 -10.91
CA GLU A 307 22.02 7.91 -11.34
C GLU A 307 22.89 9.07 -10.84
N HIS A 308 23.41 8.97 -9.63
CA HIS A 308 24.23 10.00 -8.98
C HIS A 308 25.57 9.43 -8.49
N PRO A 309 26.54 9.19 -9.40
CA PRO A 309 27.85 8.64 -9.03
C PRO A 309 28.63 9.52 -8.05
N ASP A 310 28.35 10.82 -8.05
CA ASP A 310 28.96 11.84 -7.19
C ASP A 310 28.40 11.86 -5.76
N TRP A 311 27.25 11.22 -5.51
CA TRP A 311 26.66 11.22 -4.18
C TRP A 311 27.46 10.36 -3.18
N ASP A 312 27.55 10.87 -1.96
CA ASP A 312 28.14 10.19 -0.82
C ASP A 312 27.18 9.16 -0.19
N ASP A 313 27.72 8.36 0.74
CA ASP A 313 26.96 7.34 1.45
C ASP A 313 25.75 7.91 2.20
N GLU A 314 25.91 9.04 2.88
CA GLU A 314 24.85 9.64 3.68
C GLU A 314 23.66 10.08 2.81
N ARG A 315 23.93 10.77 1.71
CA ARG A 315 22.87 11.23 0.80
C ARG A 315 22.14 10.07 0.14
N LEU A 316 22.86 9.02 -0.26
CA LEU A 316 22.25 7.79 -0.79
C LEU A 316 21.37 7.11 0.24
N PHE A 317 21.85 6.94 1.48
CA PHE A 317 21.10 6.32 2.57
C PHE A 317 19.80 7.10 2.87
N GLN A 318 19.89 8.42 3.06
CA GLN A 318 18.73 9.25 3.41
C GLN A 318 17.72 9.33 2.27
N THR A 319 18.18 9.50 1.02
CA THR A 319 17.28 9.55 -0.15
C THR A 319 16.57 8.21 -0.33
N THR A 320 17.30 7.10 -0.18
CA THR A 320 16.71 5.75 -0.22
C THR A 320 15.65 5.58 0.86
N ARG A 321 15.92 6.02 2.10
CA ARG A 321 14.92 5.97 3.19
C ARG A 321 13.65 6.75 2.83
N LEU A 322 13.76 7.93 2.21
CA LEU A 322 12.61 8.71 1.76
C LEU A 322 11.79 7.99 0.67
N ILE A 323 12.46 7.35 -0.30
CA ILE A 323 11.82 6.53 -1.33
C ILE A 323 11.04 5.38 -0.69
N LEU A 324 11.66 4.62 0.22
CA LEU A 324 11.01 3.48 0.88
C LEU A 324 9.86 3.91 1.80
N ILE A 325 9.90 5.10 2.42
CA ILE A 325 8.73 5.68 3.11
C ILE A 325 7.59 5.90 2.11
N GLY A 326 7.87 6.48 0.93
CA GLY A 326 6.90 6.68 -0.15
C GLY A 326 6.31 5.37 -0.67
N GLU A 327 7.14 4.36 -0.92
CA GLU A 327 6.71 3.02 -1.33
C GLU A 327 5.83 2.36 -0.27
N THR A 328 6.22 2.45 1.01
CA THR A 328 5.44 1.91 2.13
C THR A 328 4.05 2.56 2.17
N ILE A 329 3.95 3.89 2.12
CA ILE A 329 2.66 4.61 2.17
C ILE A 329 1.80 4.24 0.95
N LYS A 330 2.40 4.14 -0.23
CA LYS A 330 1.72 3.76 -1.46
C LYS A 330 1.11 2.36 -1.38
N ILE A 331 1.91 1.36 -0.99
CA ILE A 331 1.45 -0.03 -0.80
C ILE A 331 0.36 -0.08 0.28
N VAL A 332 0.54 0.67 1.37
CA VAL A 332 -0.44 0.68 2.46
C VAL A 332 -1.79 1.23 1.98
N ILE A 333 -1.82 2.34 1.24
CA ILE A 333 -3.09 2.94 0.78
C ILE A 333 -3.74 2.12 -0.33
N GLU A 334 -2.97 1.74 -1.35
CA GLU A 334 -3.53 1.22 -2.59
C GLU A 334 -3.72 -0.29 -2.61
N ASP A 335 -3.01 -1.04 -1.76
CA ASP A 335 -3.12 -2.49 -1.68
C ASP A 335 -3.66 -2.93 -0.31
N TYR A 336 -3.00 -2.54 0.79
CA TYR A 336 -3.36 -3.02 2.13
C TYR A 336 -4.72 -2.49 2.62
N VAL A 337 -4.92 -1.17 2.61
CA VAL A 337 -6.20 -0.55 3.01
C VAL A 337 -7.28 -0.84 1.96
N GLN A 338 -6.91 -0.95 0.69
CA GLN A 338 -7.82 -1.36 -0.38
C GLN A 338 -8.41 -2.75 -0.11
N HIS A 339 -7.55 -3.74 0.19
CA HIS A 339 -7.95 -5.09 0.59
C HIS A 339 -8.82 -5.05 1.84
N LEU A 340 -8.32 -4.40 2.90
CA LEU A 340 -8.98 -4.31 4.21
C LEU A 340 -10.39 -3.71 4.14
N SER A 341 -10.58 -2.70 3.29
CA SER A 341 -11.85 -2.00 3.16
C SER A 341 -12.90 -2.82 2.40
N GLY A 342 -12.47 -3.69 1.48
CA GLY A 342 -13.34 -4.36 0.52
C GLY A 342 -14.04 -3.40 -0.47
N TYR A 343 -13.60 -2.15 -0.57
CA TYR A 343 -14.27 -1.14 -1.40
C TYR A 343 -14.03 -1.38 -2.89
N HIS A 344 -15.03 -1.03 -3.70
CA HIS A 344 -14.91 -0.97 -5.15
C HIS A 344 -14.34 0.36 -5.63
N LEU A 345 -14.39 1.42 -4.81
CA LEU A 345 -13.59 2.63 -5.02
C LEU A 345 -12.11 2.26 -4.99
N LYS A 346 -11.37 2.55 -6.05
CA LYS A 346 -9.92 2.37 -6.11
C LYS A 346 -9.26 3.48 -5.31
N LEU A 347 -8.76 3.16 -4.13
CA LEU A 347 -7.97 4.07 -3.32
C LEU A 347 -6.73 4.52 -4.10
N LYS A 348 -6.27 5.74 -3.84
CA LYS A 348 -5.14 6.36 -4.54
C LYS A 348 -4.25 7.05 -3.52
N PHE A 349 -2.96 6.76 -3.58
CA PHE A 349 -1.96 7.59 -2.91
C PHE A 349 -1.58 8.73 -3.86
N ASP A 350 -2.02 9.93 -3.51
CA ASP A 350 -1.75 11.15 -4.26
C ASP A 350 -1.75 12.34 -3.30
N PRO A 351 -0.58 12.76 -2.81
CA PRO A 351 -0.46 13.90 -1.89
C PRO A 351 -1.04 15.20 -2.42
N GLU A 352 -1.02 15.41 -3.75
CA GLU A 352 -1.49 16.65 -4.37
C GLU A 352 -2.98 16.89 -4.14
N LEU A 353 -3.75 15.83 -3.86
CA LEU A 353 -5.18 15.94 -3.52
C LEU A 353 -5.44 16.81 -2.28
N LEU A 354 -4.45 16.96 -1.39
CA LEU A 354 -4.55 17.71 -0.14
C LEU A 354 -3.87 19.08 -0.19
N PHE A 355 -3.19 19.46 -1.28
CA PHE A 355 -2.42 20.72 -1.33
C PHE A 355 -3.30 21.97 -1.25
N SER A 356 -4.54 21.87 -1.74
CA SER A 356 -5.53 22.94 -1.64
C SER A 356 -6.38 22.89 -0.35
N GLU A 357 -6.15 21.91 0.52
CA GLU A 357 -6.97 21.64 1.69
C GLU A 357 -6.26 22.08 2.97
N ARG A 358 -7.04 22.41 4.01
CA ARG A 358 -6.50 22.69 5.34
C ARG A 358 -6.11 21.39 6.02
N PHE A 359 -4.89 20.93 5.78
CA PHE A 359 -4.35 19.69 6.32
C PHE A 359 -3.02 19.93 7.05
N GLN A 360 -2.82 19.24 8.17
CA GLN A 360 -1.63 19.36 9.00
C GLN A 360 -0.70 18.15 8.77
N TYR A 361 0.50 18.37 8.23
CA TYR A 361 1.51 17.33 7.97
C TYR A 361 2.30 16.97 9.24
N GLN A 362 1.57 16.48 10.24
CA GLN A 362 2.10 15.94 11.48
C GLN A 362 1.18 14.84 12.00
N ASN A 363 1.70 13.95 12.83
CA ASN A 363 0.93 12.90 13.48
C ASN A 363 1.40 12.65 14.91
N ARG A 364 0.47 12.24 15.78
CA ARG A 364 0.77 11.67 17.10
C ARG A 364 -0.05 10.41 17.25
N ILE A 365 0.62 9.28 17.44
CA ILE A 365 -0.06 7.99 17.59
C ILE A 365 -0.90 8.02 18.86
N SER A 366 -2.17 7.67 18.73
CA SER A 366 -3.08 7.57 19.87
C SER A 366 -2.99 6.19 20.52
N SER A 367 -3.18 6.15 21.84
CA SER A 367 -3.20 4.89 22.57
C SER A 367 -4.42 4.04 22.17
N GLU A 368 -5.51 4.68 21.74
CA GLU A 368 -6.68 3.99 21.18
C GLU A 368 -6.39 3.34 19.83
N PHE A 369 -5.54 3.95 19.00
CA PHE A 369 -5.14 3.34 17.73
C PHE A 369 -4.24 2.12 17.98
N ASN A 370 -3.36 2.19 18.98
CA ASN A 370 -2.58 1.04 19.45
C ASN A 370 -3.51 -0.10 19.88
N MET A 371 -4.46 0.18 20.78
CA MET A 371 -5.48 -0.77 21.24
C MET A 371 -6.25 -1.41 20.07
N LEU A 372 -6.72 -0.58 19.13
CA LEU A 372 -7.53 -0.99 17.99
C LEU A 372 -6.79 -1.98 17.09
N TYR A 373 -5.47 -1.85 16.94
CA TYR A 373 -4.66 -2.66 16.02
C TYR A 373 -4.19 -4.01 16.59
N HIS A 374 -4.69 -4.44 17.76
CA HIS A 374 -4.36 -5.74 18.35
C HIS A 374 -5.10 -6.90 17.65
N TRP A 375 -4.87 -7.06 16.34
CA TRP A 375 -5.54 -7.97 15.40
C TRP A 375 -5.05 -9.42 15.47
N HIS A 376 -4.75 -9.91 16.67
CA HIS A 376 -4.25 -11.24 16.90
C HIS A 376 -5.17 -12.39 16.45
N PRO A 377 -6.52 -12.23 16.32
CA PRO A 377 -7.35 -13.24 15.68
C PRO A 377 -6.94 -13.60 14.24
N LEU A 378 -6.16 -12.76 13.54
CA LEU A 378 -5.60 -13.10 12.23
C LEU A 378 -4.71 -14.35 12.26
N MET A 379 -4.04 -14.61 13.38
CA MET A 379 -3.08 -15.71 13.47
C MET A 379 -3.80 -17.07 13.42
N PRO A 380 -3.27 -18.05 12.67
CA PRO A 380 -3.88 -19.37 12.50
C PRO A 380 -3.61 -20.26 13.73
N ASP A 381 -4.15 -21.47 13.74
CA ASP A 381 -3.80 -22.45 14.80
C ASP A 381 -2.41 -23.07 14.60
N THR A 382 -1.98 -23.20 13.34
CA THR A 382 -0.67 -23.72 12.90
C THR A 382 -0.19 -22.97 11.66
N PHE A 383 1.10 -22.93 11.41
CA PHE A 383 1.73 -22.24 10.27
C PHE A 383 2.19 -23.26 9.22
N HIS A 384 1.66 -23.16 8.01
CA HIS A 384 1.92 -24.13 6.93
C HIS A 384 2.96 -23.53 5.99
N ILE A 385 4.11 -24.18 5.86
CA ILE A 385 5.20 -23.72 4.99
C ILE A 385 5.63 -24.90 4.13
N GLN A 386 5.38 -24.80 2.82
CA GLN A 386 5.51 -25.90 1.88
C GLN A 386 4.76 -27.16 2.36
N HIS A 387 5.48 -28.25 2.65
CA HIS A 387 4.93 -29.52 3.13
C HIS A 387 5.02 -29.68 4.66
N GLN A 388 5.54 -28.67 5.38
CA GLN A 388 5.73 -28.71 6.82
C GLN A 388 4.67 -27.87 7.54
N VAL A 389 4.28 -28.34 8.73
CA VAL A 389 3.29 -27.69 9.59
C VAL A 389 3.95 -27.39 10.93
N TYR A 390 4.01 -26.11 11.28
CA TYR A 390 4.61 -25.62 12.51
C TYR A 390 3.53 -25.24 13.52
N THR A 391 3.67 -25.74 14.75
CA THR A 391 2.94 -25.24 15.91
C THR A 391 3.54 -23.93 16.43
N TYR A 392 2.81 -23.19 17.27
CA TYR A 392 3.34 -21.95 17.87
C TYR A 392 4.70 -22.13 18.55
N PRO A 393 4.94 -23.13 19.41
CA PRO A 393 6.26 -23.33 20.02
C PRO A 393 7.38 -23.60 19.02
N GLN A 394 7.08 -24.20 17.87
CA GLN A 394 8.07 -24.45 16.80
C GLN A 394 8.31 -23.22 15.92
N PHE A 395 7.33 -22.31 15.82
CA PHE A 395 7.38 -21.12 14.98
C PHE A 395 7.98 -19.91 15.71
N LEU A 396 7.68 -19.74 17.00
CA LEU A 396 8.19 -18.62 17.80
C LEU A 396 9.70 -18.71 18.00
N PHE A 397 10.38 -17.58 17.82
CA PHE A 397 11.85 -17.42 17.92
C PHE A 397 12.66 -18.35 17.01
N ASN A 398 12.05 -18.89 15.96
CA ASN A 398 12.70 -19.85 15.08
C ASN A 398 13.06 -19.25 13.71
N ASN A 399 14.12 -18.45 13.67
CA ASN A 399 14.62 -17.86 12.43
C ASN A 399 15.31 -18.87 11.50
N SER A 400 15.58 -20.11 11.93
CA SER A 400 16.12 -21.12 11.02
C SER A 400 15.13 -21.42 9.90
N ILE A 401 13.81 -21.36 10.18
CA ILE A 401 12.72 -21.44 9.18
C ILE A 401 12.94 -20.43 8.04
N VAL A 402 13.45 -19.23 8.34
CA VAL A 402 13.68 -18.17 7.34
C VAL A 402 14.88 -18.46 6.45
N ALA A 403 15.94 -19.02 7.04
CA ALA A 403 17.13 -19.41 6.31
C ALA A 403 16.90 -20.70 5.50
N GLU A 404 16.26 -21.71 6.09
CA GLU A 404 16.07 -23.05 5.51
C GLU A 404 15.05 -23.05 4.36
N HIS A 405 13.88 -22.43 4.54
CA HIS A 405 12.89 -22.38 3.46
C HIS A 405 13.19 -21.30 2.42
N GLY A 406 13.87 -20.23 2.82
CA GLY A 406 14.09 -19.07 1.96
C GLY A 406 12.85 -18.18 1.78
N ILE A 407 13.10 -16.92 1.41
CA ILE A 407 12.05 -15.88 1.34
C ILE A 407 10.93 -16.23 0.35
N SER A 408 11.27 -16.76 -0.83
CA SER A 408 10.29 -17.07 -1.88
C SER A 408 9.22 -18.08 -1.41
N ASN A 409 9.65 -19.15 -0.72
CA ASN A 409 8.75 -20.20 -0.23
C ASN A 409 7.87 -19.71 0.93
N LEU A 410 8.39 -18.83 1.79
CA LEU A 410 7.60 -18.18 2.83
C LEU A 410 6.53 -17.28 2.23
N VAL A 411 6.89 -16.44 1.27
CA VAL A 411 5.95 -15.54 0.58
C VAL A 411 4.86 -16.36 -0.09
N GLU A 412 5.21 -17.43 -0.82
CA GLU A 412 4.22 -18.32 -1.44
C GLU A 412 3.28 -18.95 -0.41
N SER A 413 3.84 -19.52 0.67
CA SER A 413 3.06 -20.24 1.68
C SER A 413 2.13 -19.30 2.45
N PHE A 414 2.65 -18.15 2.91
CA PHE A 414 1.87 -17.15 3.64
C PHE A 414 0.85 -16.43 2.76
N SER A 415 1.08 -16.35 1.44
CA SER A 415 0.07 -15.81 0.50
C SER A 415 -1.11 -16.77 0.30
N LYS A 416 -0.90 -18.08 0.46
CA LYS A 416 -1.93 -19.12 0.29
C LYS A 416 -2.72 -19.39 1.58
N GLN A 417 -2.06 -19.37 2.73
CA GLN A 417 -2.71 -19.68 4.00
C GLN A 417 -3.64 -18.55 4.45
N GLN A 418 -4.92 -18.87 4.70
CA GLN A 418 -5.91 -17.90 5.16
C GLN A 418 -5.67 -17.46 6.62
N ALA A 419 -5.89 -16.17 6.86
CA ALA A 419 -5.93 -15.56 8.18
C ALA A 419 -7.33 -15.66 8.81
N GLY A 420 -7.40 -15.49 10.14
CA GLY A 420 -8.66 -15.51 10.88
C GLY A 420 -9.42 -14.19 10.85
N ARG A 421 -10.75 -14.24 10.99
CA ARG A 421 -11.62 -13.06 11.14
C ARG A 421 -11.33 -12.32 12.46
N ILE A 422 -11.36 -10.98 12.46
CA ILE A 422 -11.00 -10.19 13.64
C ILE A 422 -12.18 -9.90 14.56
N SER A 423 -13.29 -9.37 14.03
CA SER A 423 -14.49 -9.09 14.83
C SER A 423 -15.45 -10.29 14.88
N GLY A 424 -16.48 -10.20 15.74
CA GLY A 424 -17.51 -11.23 15.94
C GLY A 424 -17.23 -12.23 17.06
N GLY A 425 -16.20 -11.98 17.89
CA GLY A 425 -15.89 -12.75 19.09
C GLY A 425 -15.29 -14.14 18.84
N ARG A 426 -14.83 -14.77 19.94
CA ARG A 426 -14.43 -16.19 20.02
C ARG A 426 -13.49 -16.68 18.90
N ASN A 427 -12.50 -15.88 18.51
CA ASN A 427 -11.50 -16.25 17.48
C ASN A 427 -10.05 -15.89 17.83
N LEU A 428 -9.77 -15.48 19.07
CA LEU A 428 -8.41 -15.20 19.56
C LEU A 428 -7.65 -16.50 19.86
N PRO A 429 -6.48 -16.77 19.25
CA PRO A 429 -5.70 -17.97 19.54
C PRO A 429 -5.29 -18.05 21.01
N ALA A 430 -5.30 -19.25 21.59
CA ALA A 430 -4.90 -19.46 22.98
C ALA A 430 -3.44 -19.00 23.27
N ALA A 431 -2.56 -19.11 22.27
CA ALA A 431 -1.15 -18.70 22.37
C ALA A 431 -0.95 -17.23 22.76
N VAL A 432 -1.94 -16.37 22.52
CA VAL A 432 -1.88 -14.92 22.80
C VAL A 432 -2.86 -14.48 23.90
N GLN A 433 -3.45 -15.42 24.64
CA GLN A 433 -4.41 -15.12 25.71
C GLN A 433 -3.85 -14.13 26.73
N LYS A 434 -2.62 -14.39 27.21
CA LYS A 434 -1.95 -13.53 28.20
C LYS A 434 -1.80 -12.08 27.71
N MET A 435 -1.48 -11.91 26.42
CA MET A 435 -1.38 -10.58 25.82
C MET A 435 -2.74 -9.87 25.86
N ALA A 436 -3.83 -10.54 25.45
CA ALA A 436 -5.16 -9.93 25.46
C ALA A 436 -5.63 -9.56 26.88
N THR A 437 -5.31 -10.38 27.88
CA THR A 437 -5.56 -10.04 29.30
C THR A 437 -4.80 -8.78 29.73
N ASN A 438 -3.52 -8.68 29.37
CA ASN A 438 -2.70 -7.50 29.69
C ASN A 438 -3.22 -6.25 28.98
N VAL A 439 -3.66 -6.36 27.73
CA VAL A 439 -4.23 -5.25 26.95
C VAL A 439 -5.46 -4.66 27.66
N LEU A 440 -6.35 -5.51 28.17
CA LEU A 440 -7.50 -5.06 28.98
C LEU A 440 -7.05 -4.39 30.28
N GLN A 441 -6.08 -4.96 30.99
CA GLN A 441 -5.54 -4.37 32.22
C GLN A 441 -4.93 -2.98 31.96
N HIS A 442 -4.12 -2.84 30.90
CA HIS A 442 -3.56 -1.57 30.47
C HIS A 442 -4.64 -0.55 30.09
N SER A 443 -5.73 -0.98 29.44
CA SER A 443 -6.89 -0.13 29.13
C SER A 443 -7.51 0.47 30.41
N ARG A 444 -7.61 -0.35 31.46
CA ARG A 444 -8.17 0.05 32.76
C ARG A 444 -7.22 0.97 33.52
N GLU A 445 -5.93 0.66 33.52
CA GLU A 445 -4.87 1.51 34.11
C GLU A 445 -4.85 2.90 33.46
N MET A 446 -4.97 2.95 32.13
CA MET A 446 -5.06 4.20 31.37
C MET A 446 -6.45 4.85 31.40
N ARG A 447 -7.41 4.28 32.16
CA ARG A 447 -8.76 4.83 32.38
C ARG A 447 -9.49 5.16 31.09
N TYR A 448 -9.52 4.21 30.15
CA TYR A 448 -10.26 4.36 28.91
C TYR A 448 -11.76 4.55 29.19
N GLN A 449 -12.41 5.38 28.37
CA GLN A 449 -13.86 5.49 28.39
C GLN A 449 -14.50 4.26 27.73
N SER A 450 -15.80 4.09 27.89
CA SER A 450 -16.51 2.93 27.33
C SER A 450 -16.53 2.93 25.81
N PHE A 451 -16.79 1.75 25.24
CA PHE A 451 -16.95 1.54 23.82
C PHE A 451 -17.98 2.50 23.19
N ASN A 452 -19.12 2.71 23.86
CA ASN A 452 -20.15 3.65 23.40
C ASN A 452 -19.72 5.12 23.44
N ALA A 453 -18.85 5.52 24.39
CA ALA A 453 -18.27 6.87 24.40
C ALA A 453 -17.39 7.10 23.16
N TYR A 454 -16.57 6.12 22.79
CA TYR A 454 -15.78 6.17 21.55
C TYR A 454 -16.66 6.14 20.30
N ARG A 455 -17.75 5.36 20.27
CA ARG A 455 -18.71 5.40 19.17
C ARG A 455 -19.27 6.80 18.95
N LYS A 456 -19.71 7.47 20.01
CA LYS A 456 -20.17 8.88 19.93
C LYS A 456 -19.07 9.81 19.41
N ARG A 457 -17.83 9.67 19.90
CA ARG A 457 -16.67 10.48 19.47
C ARG A 457 -16.37 10.36 17.97
N PHE A 458 -16.68 9.22 17.36
CA PHE A 458 -16.49 8.97 15.94
C PHE A 458 -17.79 9.04 15.12
N ASN A 459 -18.79 9.79 15.62
CA ASN A 459 -20.08 10.04 14.97
C ASN A 459 -20.91 8.78 14.68
N MET A 460 -20.77 7.75 15.50
CA MET A 460 -21.59 6.54 15.48
C MET A 460 -22.65 6.59 16.58
N GLN A 461 -23.76 5.88 16.37
CA GLN A 461 -24.79 5.73 17.39
C GLN A 461 -24.32 4.73 18.45
N PRO A 462 -24.49 5.02 19.75
CA PRO A 462 -24.21 4.05 20.80
C PRO A 462 -25.14 2.84 20.68
N TYR A 463 -24.64 1.64 21.01
CA TYR A 463 -25.45 0.44 21.05
C TYR A 463 -26.39 0.46 22.25
N ARG A 464 -27.64 0.06 22.03
CA ARG A 464 -28.70 0.05 23.06
C ARG A 464 -28.83 -1.28 23.80
N SER A 465 -28.29 -2.35 23.24
CA SER A 465 -28.27 -3.66 23.86
C SER A 465 -27.07 -4.49 23.40
N PHE A 466 -26.76 -5.55 24.17
CA PHE A 466 -25.72 -6.51 23.80
C PHE A 466 -26.06 -7.30 22.53
N GLU A 467 -27.35 -7.55 22.24
CA GLU A 467 -27.81 -8.18 21.00
C GLU A 467 -27.57 -7.27 19.80
N GLU A 468 -27.74 -5.96 19.95
CA GLU A 468 -27.46 -5.01 18.87
C GLU A 468 -25.97 -4.96 18.54
N LEU A 469 -25.11 -4.99 19.57
CA LEU A 469 -23.65 -5.01 19.49
C LEU A 469 -23.14 -6.28 18.78
N THR A 470 -23.55 -7.45 19.26
CA THR A 470 -22.97 -8.74 18.87
C THR A 470 -23.67 -9.37 17.67
N GLY A 471 -24.97 -9.10 17.48
CA GLY A 471 -25.80 -9.84 16.52
C GLY A 471 -26.00 -11.32 16.90
N ASP A 472 -25.57 -11.75 18.08
CA ASP A 472 -25.57 -13.14 18.55
C ASP A 472 -26.15 -13.23 19.97
N LYS A 473 -27.14 -14.11 20.17
CA LYS A 473 -27.86 -14.19 21.45
C LYS A 473 -27.02 -14.77 22.59
N GLU A 474 -26.14 -15.72 22.28
CA GLU A 474 -25.33 -16.41 23.29
C GLU A 474 -24.21 -15.49 23.77
N LEU A 475 -23.48 -14.87 22.84
CA LEU A 475 -22.44 -13.90 23.13
C LEU A 475 -23.01 -12.67 23.86
N ALA A 476 -24.21 -12.21 23.48
CA ALA A 476 -24.91 -11.14 24.17
C ALA A 476 -25.27 -11.52 25.62
N ALA A 477 -25.74 -12.74 25.87
CA ALA A 477 -26.04 -13.21 27.22
C ALA A 477 -24.78 -13.31 28.09
N ASP A 478 -23.68 -13.78 27.52
CA ASP A 478 -22.38 -13.83 28.21
C ASP A 478 -21.89 -12.43 28.57
N LEU A 479 -21.92 -11.47 27.64
CA LEU A 479 -21.54 -10.10 27.92
C LEU A 479 -22.46 -9.43 28.95
N ARG A 480 -23.77 -9.68 28.89
CA ARG A 480 -24.73 -9.20 29.90
C ARG A 480 -24.40 -9.73 31.28
N SER A 481 -24.05 -11.01 31.39
CA SER A 481 -23.66 -11.62 32.67
C SER A 481 -22.38 -11.02 33.25
N LEU A 482 -21.48 -10.50 32.41
CA LEU A 482 -20.19 -9.95 32.82
C LEU A 482 -20.23 -8.43 33.09
N TYR A 483 -20.89 -7.65 32.23
CA TYR A 483 -20.90 -6.19 32.30
C TYR A 483 -22.18 -5.60 32.92
N GLY A 484 -23.30 -6.32 32.91
CA GLY A 484 -24.61 -5.82 33.32
C GLY A 484 -25.23 -4.82 32.33
N ASP A 485 -24.49 -3.80 31.93
CA ASP A 485 -24.92 -2.71 31.03
C ASP A 485 -24.02 -2.61 29.79
N VAL A 486 -24.64 -2.40 28.62
CA VAL A 486 -23.94 -2.21 27.33
C VAL A 486 -23.07 -0.95 27.34
N ASP A 487 -23.45 0.09 28.10
CA ASP A 487 -22.67 1.33 28.23
C ASP A 487 -21.39 1.14 29.07
N SER A 488 -21.23 -0.01 29.74
CA SER A 488 -20.03 -0.37 30.50
C SER A 488 -19.01 -1.20 29.71
N VAL A 489 -19.32 -1.58 28.46
CA VAL A 489 -18.42 -2.40 27.62
C VAL A 489 -17.12 -1.64 27.34
N GLU A 490 -15.98 -2.30 27.59
CA GLU A 490 -14.64 -1.74 27.34
C GLU A 490 -14.33 -1.70 25.83
N LEU A 491 -13.51 -0.73 25.39
CA LEU A 491 -13.19 -0.52 23.98
C LEU A 491 -12.66 -1.78 23.28
N TYR A 492 -11.65 -2.45 23.86
CA TYR A 492 -11.03 -3.63 23.26
C TYR A 492 -12.02 -4.78 23.08
N THR A 493 -12.79 -5.08 24.13
CA THR A 493 -13.84 -6.10 24.10
C THR A 493 -14.87 -5.77 23.04
N GLY A 494 -15.39 -4.53 23.04
CA GLY A 494 -16.38 -4.06 22.09
C GLY A 494 -15.93 -4.22 20.65
N LEU A 495 -14.69 -3.83 20.31
CA LEU A 495 -14.13 -3.96 18.96
C LEU A 495 -14.05 -5.41 18.45
N LEU A 496 -13.75 -6.36 19.35
CA LEU A 496 -13.58 -7.76 18.97
C LEU A 496 -14.90 -8.54 18.96
N VAL A 497 -15.89 -8.19 19.80
CA VAL A 497 -17.20 -8.87 19.85
C VAL A 497 -18.26 -8.22 18.96
N GLU A 498 -18.03 -7.00 18.47
CA GLU A 498 -18.94 -6.31 17.56
C GLU A 498 -19.23 -7.17 16.32
N LYS A 499 -20.51 -7.21 15.91
CA LYS A 499 -20.92 -7.94 14.72
C LYS A 499 -20.15 -7.46 13.49
N PRO A 500 -19.51 -8.37 12.73
CA PRO A 500 -18.85 -8.00 11.48
C PRO A 500 -19.86 -7.45 10.47
N ARG A 501 -19.40 -6.56 9.58
CA ARG A 501 -20.16 -6.20 8.37
C ARG A 501 -20.28 -7.43 7.46
N HIS A 502 -21.26 -7.43 6.56
CA HIS A 502 -21.51 -8.56 5.66
C HIS A 502 -20.27 -8.89 4.83
N ASN A 503 -19.78 -10.14 4.91
CA ASN A 503 -18.54 -10.62 4.29
C ASN A 503 -17.31 -9.72 4.56
N ALA A 504 -17.18 -9.19 5.78
CA ALA A 504 -16.07 -8.33 6.16
C ALA A 504 -15.22 -8.89 7.31
N LEU A 505 -13.97 -8.40 7.37
CA LEU A 505 -13.00 -8.72 8.43
C LEU A 505 -13.41 -8.13 9.81
N PHE A 506 -14.12 -6.99 9.78
CA PHE A 506 -14.42 -6.16 10.96
C PHE A 506 -15.89 -5.76 11.11
N GLY A 507 -16.22 -5.33 12.33
CA GLY A 507 -17.40 -4.51 12.63
C GLY A 507 -17.28 -3.06 12.18
N GLU A 508 -18.36 -2.30 12.38
CA GLU A 508 -18.44 -0.87 12.00
C GLU A 508 -17.42 -0.01 12.75
N THR A 509 -17.27 -0.20 14.06
CA THR A 509 -16.46 0.67 14.91
C THR A 509 -14.98 0.61 14.53
N MET A 510 -14.47 -0.58 14.19
CA MET A 510 -13.08 -0.75 13.77
C MET A 510 -12.75 0.10 12.54
N VAL A 511 -13.67 0.18 11.56
CA VAL A 511 -13.47 0.95 10.34
C VAL A 511 -13.59 2.44 10.61
N GLU A 512 -14.64 2.87 11.31
CA GLU A 512 -14.93 4.28 11.53
C GLU A 512 -13.94 4.94 12.51
N MET A 513 -13.35 4.18 13.44
CA MET A 513 -12.25 4.63 14.31
C MET A 513 -10.87 4.45 13.66
N GLY A 514 -10.62 3.30 13.02
CA GLY A 514 -9.31 2.96 12.46
C GLY A 514 -8.94 3.77 11.23
N ALA A 515 -9.89 4.04 10.33
CA ALA A 515 -9.61 4.77 9.10
C ALA A 515 -9.10 6.21 9.33
N PRO A 516 -9.69 7.03 10.23
CA PRO A 516 -9.14 8.32 10.62
C PRO A 516 -7.68 8.26 11.08
N TYR A 517 -7.34 7.38 12.02
CA TYR A 517 -5.98 7.25 12.53
C TYR A 517 -5.01 6.79 11.44
N SER A 518 -5.40 5.80 10.64
CA SER A 518 -4.58 5.28 9.55
C SER A 518 -4.31 6.35 8.50
N LEU A 519 -5.33 7.02 7.99
CA LEU A 519 -5.17 8.03 6.93
C LEU A 519 -4.42 9.26 7.43
N LYS A 520 -4.65 9.70 8.67
CA LYS A 520 -3.89 10.77 9.29
C LYS A 520 -2.42 10.39 9.49
N GLY A 521 -2.12 9.16 9.91
CA GLY A 521 -0.75 8.66 10.06
C GLY A 521 0.00 8.53 8.73
N LEU A 522 -0.70 8.20 7.64
CA LEU A 522 -0.14 8.08 6.30
C LEU A 522 0.05 9.44 5.62
N MET A 523 -1.03 10.20 5.45
CA MET A 523 -1.00 11.49 4.75
C MET A 523 -0.40 12.62 5.60
N GLY A 524 -0.40 12.46 6.93
CA GLY A 524 0.28 13.37 7.87
C GLY A 524 1.81 13.26 7.83
N ASN A 525 2.37 12.32 7.07
CA ASN A 525 3.80 12.21 6.88
C ASN A 525 4.36 13.46 6.16
N PRO A 526 5.49 14.02 6.61
CA PRO A 526 6.12 15.17 5.94
C PRO A 526 6.40 14.95 4.45
N ILE A 527 6.67 13.71 3.99
CA ILE A 527 6.92 13.46 2.56
C ILE A 527 5.70 13.77 1.68
N CYS A 528 4.50 13.77 2.25
CA CYS A 528 3.25 14.10 1.57
C CYS A 528 3.01 15.62 1.54
N SER A 529 3.85 16.43 2.18
CA SER A 529 3.71 17.88 2.15
C SER A 529 4.10 18.45 0.78
N PRO A 530 3.52 19.61 0.37
CA PRO A 530 3.94 20.30 -0.85
C PRO A 530 5.44 20.62 -0.88
N GLU A 531 6.08 20.74 0.28
CA GLU A 531 7.50 21.07 0.39
C GLU A 531 8.40 19.90 -0.01
N TYR A 532 8.02 18.68 0.39
CA TYR A 532 8.80 17.45 0.17
C TYR A 532 8.37 16.69 -1.08
N TRP A 533 7.10 16.74 -1.49
CA TRP A 533 6.58 15.95 -2.61
C TRP A 533 7.01 16.52 -3.97
N LYS A 534 8.31 16.42 -4.26
CA LYS A 534 8.98 16.91 -5.47
C LYS A 534 10.03 15.88 -5.90
N PRO A 535 10.29 15.71 -7.22
CA PRO A 535 11.27 14.74 -7.70
C PRO A 535 12.66 14.89 -7.05
N SER A 536 13.11 16.12 -6.77
CA SER A 536 14.41 16.39 -6.13
C SER A 536 14.58 15.71 -4.77
N THR A 537 13.51 15.56 -4.00
CA THR A 537 13.52 14.91 -2.68
C THR A 537 13.88 13.43 -2.78
N PHE A 538 13.57 12.81 -3.92
CA PHE A 538 13.76 11.39 -4.18
C PHE A 538 14.93 11.13 -5.14
N GLY A 539 15.82 12.11 -5.35
CA GLY A 539 16.96 11.96 -6.27
C GLY A 539 16.58 12.04 -7.74
N GLY A 540 15.61 12.88 -8.08
CA GLY A 540 15.23 13.17 -9.47
C GLY A 540 14.09 12.29 -9.96
N LYS A 541 13.83 12.35 -11.27
CA LYS A 541 12.72 11.60 -11.87
C LYS A 541 12.91 10.09 -11.82
N VAL A 542 14.14 9.58 -11.82
CA VAL A 542 14.39 8.14 -11.73
C VAL A 542 13.93 7.58 -10.38
N GLY A 543 14.31 8.21 -9.27
CA GLY A 543 13.77 7.85 -7.95
C GLY A 543 12.27 8.13 -7.79
N PHE A 544 11.70 8.99 -8.66
CA PHE A 544 10.26 9.27 -8.72
C PHE A 544 9.46 8.33 -9.66
N GLU A 545 10.07 7.75 -10.71
CA GLU A 545 9.40 7.10 -11.87
C GLU A 545 10.18 5.93 -12.54
N ILE A 546 10.55 4.87 -11.83
CA ILE A 546 11.32 3.72 -12.39
C ILE A 546 10.53 2.95 -13.53
N GLN A 547 11.03 2.98 -14.81
CA GLN A 547 10.79 2.19 -16.09
C GLN A 547 9.37 1.91 -16.70
N TYR A 548 9.23 1.80 -18.06
CA TYR A 548 7.95 1.67 -18.82
C TYR A 548 7.52 0.30 -19.43
N GLY A 549 8.42 -0.65 -19.70
CA GLY A 549 8.06 -1.96 -20.27
C GLY A 549 8.27 -3.09 -19.26
N PHE A 550 7.33 -4.05 -19.17
CA PHE A 550 7.32 -5.13 -18.16
C PHE A 550 7.38 -4.63 -16.71
N MET A 551 6.99 -3.38 -16.50
CA MET A 551 6.96 -2.71 -15.22
C MET A 551 5.53 -2.57 -14.73
N PRO A 552 5.28 -2.75 -13.42
CA PRO A 552 3.98 -2.46 -12.85
C PRO A 552 3.52 -1.04 -13.22
N ARG A 553 2.29 -0.93 -13.74
CA ARG A 553 1.58 0.34 -14.03
C ARG A 553 2.09 1.16 -15.21
N LYS A 554 2.93 0.60 -16.08
CA LYS A 554 3.29 1.21 -17.36
C LYS A 554 2.92 0.25 -18.51
N SER A 555 2.47 0.77 -19.63
CA SER A 555 1.75 0.04 -20.68
C SER A 555 2.17 0.49 -22.09
N THR A 556 1.79 -0.28 -23.11
CA THR A 556 2.06 0.09 -24.52
C THR A 556 1.48 1.44 -24.88
N THR A 557 0.35 1.83 -24.28
CA THR A 557 -0.33 3.11 -24.53
C THR A 557 0.48 4.29 -24.02
N ASP A 558 1.26 4.13 -22.95
CA ASP A 558 2.11 5.21 -22.42
C ASP A 558 3.24 5.58 -23.39
N ALA A 559 3.88 4.56 -23.99
CA ALA A 559 4.92 4.76 -25.00
C ALA A 559 4.36 5.35 -26.31
N ILE A 560 3.17 4.89 -26.74
CA ILE A 560 2.48 5.45 -27.92
C ILE A 560 2.12 6.92 -27.66
N PHE A 561 1.59 7.24 -26.47
CA PHE A 561 1.20 8.58 -26.09
C PHE A 561 2.41 9.53 -26.05
N ALA A 562 3.52 9.12 -25.42
CA ALA A 562 4.74 9.91 -25.35
C ALA A 562 5.27 10.29 -26.74
N LEU A 563 5.31 9.33 -27.68
CA LEU A 563 5.72 9.58 -29.06
C LEU A 563 4.76 10.57 -29.76
N ARG A 564 3.44 10.40 -29.60
CA ARG A 564 2.44 11.27 -30.24
C ARG A 564 2.54 12.70 -29.73
N ILE A 565 2.69 12.91 -28.43
CA ILE A 565 2.87 14.23 -27.82
C ILE A 565 4.16 14.88 -28.30
N LEU A 566 5.25 14.11 -28.42
CA LEU A 566 6.49 14.62 -28.99
C LEU A 566 6.28 15.09 -30.44
N MET A 567 5.69 14.25 -31.29
CA MET A 567 5.41 14.61 -32.68
C MET A 567 4.48 15.83 -32.81
N GLU A 568 3.46 15.94 -31.95
CA GLU A 568 2.53 17.07 -31.91
C GLU A 568 3.23 18.38 -31.52
N LYS A 569 4.06 18.36 -30.46
CA LYS A 569 4.84 19.53 -30.02
C LYS A 569 5.74 20.08 -31.13
N TYR A 570 6.42 19.22 -31.89
CA TYR A 570 7.27 19.66 -32.99
C TYR A 570 6.45 20.14 -34.19
N ARG A 571 5.28 19.52 -34.42
CA ARG A 571 4.32 19.98 -35.43
C ARG A 571 3.88 21.41 -35.16
N ASP A 572 3.40 21.68 -33.95
CA ASP A 572 2.92 22.99 -33.52
C ASP A 572 4.03 24.05 -33.59
N GLY A 573 5.26 23.66 -33.24
CA GLY A 573 6.43 24.53 -33.32
C GLY A 573 6.97 24.76 -34.74
N GLN A 574 6.44 24.11 -35.78
CA GLN A 574 6.97 24.16 -37.15
C GLN A 574 8.48 23.76 -37.22
N ARG A 575 8.90 22.87 -36.33
CA ARG A 575 10.26 22.33 -36.22
C ARG A 575 10.30 20.90 -36.74
N GLU A 576 11.44 20.50 -37.30
CA GLU A 576 11.66 19.13 -37.73
C GLU A 576 11.86 18.21 -36.53
N LEU A 577 11.30 17.01 -36.63
CA LEU A 577 11.56 15.91 -35.71
C LEU A 577 11.85 14.65 -36.53
N HIS A 578 13.00 14.06 -36.28
CA HIS A 578 13.47 12.87 -36.95
C HIS A 578 13.27 11.67 -36.03
N CYS A 579 12.46 10.70 -36.47
CA CYS A 579 12.17 9.48 -35.72
C CYS A 579 12.65 8.26 -36.52
N VAL A 580 13.50 7.42 -35.92
CA VAL A 580 13.87 6.13 -36.48
C VAL A 580 13.24 5.02 -35.63
N PHE A 581 12.44 4.19 -36.28
CA PHE A 581 11.81 3.01 -35.67
C PHE A 581 12.72 1.82 -35.94
N VAL A 582 13.45 1.38 -34.92
CA VAL A 582 14.45 0.33 -35.01
C VAL A 582 13.81 -1.01 -34.71
N ASP A 583 13.93 -1.95 -35.66
CA ASP A 583 13.53 -3.35 -35.50
C ASP A 583 14.79 -4.23 -35.37
N LEU A 584 14.73 -5.24 -34.50
CA LEU A 584 15.83 -6.19 -34.31
C LEU A 584 15.59 -7.47 -35.12
N GLU A 585 16.61 -7.94 -35.84
CA GLU A 585 16.52 -9.19 -36.60
C GLU A 585 16.35 -10.38 -35.66
N LYS A 586 15.17 -10.99 -35.61
CA LYS A 586 14.89 -12.21 -34.84
C LYS A 586 15.34 -12.05 -33.37
N ALA A 587 14.83 -11.02 -32.71
CA ALA A 587 15.32 -10.54 -31.41
C ALA A 587 15.53 -11.67 -30.37
N TYR A 588 14.54 -12.53 -30.15
CA TYR A 588 14.65 -13.64 -29.20
C TYR A 588 15.61 -14.72 -29.69
N ASP A 589 15.61 -15.04 -30.98
CA ASP A 589 16.40 -16.15 -31.55
C ASP A 589 17.89 -15.81 -31.70
N ARG A 590 18.25 -14.52 -31.64
CA ARG A 590 19.63 -14.06 -31.80
C ARG A 590 20.41 -13.88 -30.51
N VAL A 591 19.76 -13.86 -29.35
CA VAL A 591 20.44 -13.64 -28.06
C VAL A 591 21.55 -14.68 -27.87
N PRO A 592 22.83 -14.29 -27.85
CA PRO A 592 23.91 -15.23 -27.56
C PRO A 592 23.77 -15.74 -26.14
N ARG A 593 23.91 -17.05 -25.93
CA ARG A 593 23.79 -17.66 -24.60
C ARG A 593 24.84 -17.11 -23.64
N GLU A 594 26.08 -16.98 -24.10
CA GLU A 594 27.15 -16.39 -23.29
C GLU A 594 26.85 -14.95 -22.87
N GLU A 595 26.26 -14.15 -23.77
CA GLU A 595 25.82 -12.79 -23.44
C GLU A 595 24.66 -12.82 -22.44
N LEU A 596 23.71 -13.75 -22.58
CA LEU A 596 22.65 -13.94 -21.60
C LEU A 596 23.23 -14.24 -20.21
N TRP A 597 24.17 -15.19 -20.11
CA TRP A 597 24.81 -15.52 -18.83
C TRP A 597 25.56 -14.33 -18.26
N TYR A 598 26.29 -13.61 -19.11
CA TYR A 598 26.99 -12.38 -18.73
C TYR A 598 26.02 -11.31 -18.21
N CYS A 599 24.94 -11.02 -18.94
CA CYS A 599 23.94 -10.03 -18.55
C CYS A 599 23.22 -10.42 -17.27
N MET A 600 22.85 -11.71 -17.10
CA MET A 600 22.27 -12.18 -15.83
C MET A 600 23.23 -11.95 -14.66
N ARG A 601 24.51 -12.31 -14.81
CA ARG A 601 25.53 -12.06 -13.77
C ARG A 601 25.72 -10.56 -13.50
N LYS A 602 25.82 -9.75 -14.56
CA LYS A 602 26.00 -8.29 -14.45
C LYS A 602 24.79 -7.61 -13.80
N SER A 603 23.58 -8.11 -14.04
CA SER A 603 22.34 -7.66 -13.40
C SER A 603 22.14 -8.23 -11.97
N GLY A 604 23.17 -8.84 -11.37
CA GLY A 604 23.13 -9.30 -9.99
C GLY A 604 22.36 -10.61 -9.76
N VAL A 605 22.03 -11.35 -10.82
CA VAL A 605 21.37 -12.66 -10.70
C VAL A 605 22.36 -13.66 -10.10
N SER A 606 21.99 -14.29 -8.99
CA SER A 606 22.83 -15.28 -8.31
C SER A 606 23.26 -16.41 -9.26
N GLU A 607 24.52 -16.83 -9.15
CA GLU A 607 25.10 -17.88 -9.99
C GLU A 607 24.31 -19.19 -9.93
N LYS A 608 23.60 -19.46 -8.83
CA LYS A 608 22.68 -20.61 -8.72
C LYS A 608 21.56 -20.53 -9.77
N TYR A 609 20.92 -19.38 -9.93
CA TYR A 609 19.90 -19.18 -10.96
C TYR A 609 20.50 -19.12 -12.36
N VAL A 610 21.69 -18.50 -12.52
CA VAL A 610 22.41 -18.53 -13.81
C VAL A 610 22.66 -19.97 -14.24
N ARG A 611 23.12 -20.84 -13.34
CA ARG A 611 23.31 -22.28 -13.62
C ARG A 611 22.01 -22.99 -13.93
N VAL A 612 20.93 -22.75 -13.18
CA VAL A 612 19.63 -23.36 -13.50
C VAL A 612 19.14 -22.95 -14.89
N VAL A 613 19.28 -21.68 -15.27
CA VAL A 613 18.91 -21.24 -16.62
C VAL A 613 19.91 -21.78 -17.65
N GLN A 614 21.20 -21.89 -17.34
CA GLN A 614 22.18 -22.57 -18.21
C GLN A 614 21.79 -24.03 -18.47
N ASP A 615 21.45 -24.78 -17.42
CA ASP A 615 21.00 -26.17 -17.50
C ASP A 615 19.73 -26.32 -18.32
N MET A 616 18.77 -25.39 -18.20
CA MET A 616 17.56 -25.37 -19.03
C MET A 616 17.89 -25.25 -20.53
N TYR A 617 18.96 -24.53 -20.87
CA TYR A 617 19.38 -24.30 -22.24
C TYR A 617 20.38 -25.38 -22.73
N GLU A 618 20.98 -26.15 -21.81
CA GLU A 618 21.90 -27.22 -22.15
C GLU A 618 21.22 -28.30 -22.99
N ARG A 619 21.90 -28.82 -24.02
CA ARG A 619 21.42 -29.90 -24.90
C ARG A 619 20.05 -29.66 -25.55
N SER A 620 19.58 -28.41 -25.61
CA SER A 620 18.33 -28.05 -26.28
C SER A 620 18.37 -28.48 -27.76
N ARG A 621 17.37 -29.26 -28.17
CA ARG A 621 17.17 -29.73 -29.54
C ARG A 621 15.77 -29.39 -30.03
N THR A 622 15.59 -29.25 -31.32
CA THR A 622 14.30 -28.92 -31.94
C THR A 622 14.10 -29.63 -33.28
N VAL A 623 12.84 -29.73 -33.69
CA VAL A 623 12.40 -30.27 -34.99
C VAL A 623 11.39 -29.29 -35.59
N VAL A 624 11.43 -29.08 -36.90
CA VAL A 624 10.49 -28.21 -37.61
C VAL A 624 9.44 -29.07 -38.28
N ARG A 625 8.16 -28.78 -38.03
CA ARG A 625 7.05 -29.42 -38.77
C ARG A 625 6.74 -28.61 -40.02
N CYS A 626 6.96 -29.20 -41.18
CA CYS A 626 6.64 -28.62 -42.48
C CYS A 626 5.54 -29.44 -43.20
N ALA A 627 5.08 -28.96 -44.35
CA ALA A 627 3.98 -29.58 -45.11
C ALA A 627 4.28 -31.03 -45.56
N VAL A 628 5.55 -31.43 -45.57
CA VAL A 628 6.02 -32.77 -46.00
C VAL A 628 6.41 -33.67 -44.81
N GLY A 629 6.30 -33.21 -43.56
CA GLY A 629 6.64 -34.01 -42.38
C GLY A 629 7.37 -33.24 -41.29
N GLN A 630 7.98 -33.95 -40.33
CA GLN A 630 8.93 -33.35 -39.38
C GLN A 630 10.36 -33.45 -39.93
N THR A 631 11.15 -32.40 -39.75
CA THR A 631 12.58 -32.42 -40.06
C THR A 631 13.34 -33.33 -39.09
N GLU A 632 14.57 -33.68 -39.44
CA GLU A 632 15.53 -34.25 -38.50
C GLU A 632 15.77 -33.30 -37.32
N GLU A 633 16.16 -33.89 -36.19
CA GLU A 633 16.43 -33.19 -34.95
C GLU A 633 17.77 -32.45 -35.01
N PHE A 634 17.78 -31.14 -34.70
CA PHE A 634 18.99 -30.33 -34.65
C PHE A 634 19.13 -29.58 -33.33
N LYS A 635 20.37 -29.25 -32.96
CA LYS A 635 20.70 -28.51 -31.72
C LYS A 635 20.36 -27.03 -31.86
N VAL A 636 19.82 -26.45 -30.79
CA VAL A 636 19.64 -25.00 -30.64
C VAL A 636 20.79 -24.49 -29.78
N GLU A 637 21.62 -23.60 -30.33
CA GLU A 637 22.83 -23.08 -29.65
C GLU A 637 22.73 -21.58 -29.34
N VAL A 638 21.78 -20.87 -29.94
CA VAL A 638 21.56 -19.43 -29.79
C VAL A 638 20.07 -19.15 -29.58
N GLY A 639 19.79 -18.04 -28.90
CA GLY A 639 18.44 -17.56 -28.70
C GLY A 639 17.76 -18.08 -27.43
N LEU A 640 16.66 -17.42 -27.08
CA LEU A 640 15.80 -17.74 -25.95
C LEU A 640 14.73 -18.77 -26.32
N HIS A 641 14.27 -19.57 -25.36
CA HIS A 641 13.21 -20.54 -25.61
C HIS A 641 11.89 -19.84 -25.99
N GLN A 642 11.41 -20.05 -27.20
CA GLN A 642 10.12 -19.51 -27.63
C GLN A 642 8.97 -20.15 -26.85
N GLY A 643 8.04 -19.33 -26.35
CA GLY A 643 6.89 -19.79 -25.55
C GLY A 643 7.17 -20.04 -24.06
N SER A 644 8.43 -19.92 -23.62
CA SER A 644 8.77 -19.96 -22.20
C SER A 644 8.30 -18.69 -21.49
N ALA A 645 7.68 -18.83 -20.32
CA ALA A 645 7.27 -17.71 -19.46
C ALA A 645 8.47 -16.91 -18.91
N LEU A 646 9.66 -17.52 -18.87
CA LEU A 646 10.90 -16.89 -18.39
C LEU A 646 11.59 -16.05 -19.48
N SER A 647 11.44 -16.42 -20.75
CA SER A 647 12.12 -15.77 -21.87
C SER A 647 11.88 -14.26 -21.97
N PRO A 648 10.66 -13.71 -21.75
CA PRO A 648 10.47 -12.26 -21.75
C PRO A 648 11.30 -11.53 -20.69
N PHE A 649 11.46 -12.12 -19.50
CA PHE A 649 12.25 -11.54 -18.42
C PHE A 649 13.75 -11.61 -18.73
N LEU A 650 14.23 -12.74 -19.26
CA LEU A 650 15.61 -12.89 -19.72
C LEU A 650 15.94 -11.92 -20.86
N PHE A 651 14.99 -11.72 -21.78
CA PHE A 651 15.13 -10.76 -22.86
C PHE A 651 15.20 -9.32 -22.32
N ALA A 652 14.37 -8.98 -21.32
CA ALA A 652 14.40 -7.66 -20.68
C ALA A 652 15.76 -7.39 -20.01
N ILE A 653 16.31 -8.37 -19.28
CA ILE A 653 17.65 -8.27 -18.67
C ILE A 653 18.71 -7.98 -19.75
N VAL A 654 18.67 -8.72 -20.85
CA VAL A 654 19.63 -8.55 -21.94
C VAL A 654 19.46 -7.17 -22.60
N MET A 655 18.23 -6.77 -22.92
CA MET A 655 17.96 -5.47 -23.55
C MET A 655 18.33 -4.29 -22.65
N ASP A 656 18.11 -4.38 -21.34
CA ASP A 656 18.51 -3.36 -20.38
C ASP A 656 20.03 -3.13 -20.42
N GLN A 657 20.80 -4.22 -20.31
CA GLN A 657 22.26 -4.20 -20.36
C GLN A 657 22.83 -3.78 -21.72
N LEU A 658 22.15 -4.09 -22.82
CA LEU A 658 22.52 -3.67 -24.18
C LEU A 658 22.30 -2.17 -24.39
N SER A 659 21.27 -1.62 -23.76
CA SER A 659 20.82 -0.25 -23.96
C SER A 659 21.53 0.77 -23.07
N GLU A 660 22.16 0.32 -21.97
CA GLU A 660 22.78 1.16 -20.94
C GLU A 660 23.68 2.29 -21.48
N GLU A 661 24.50 2.00 -22.49
CA GLU A 661 25.49 2.96 -23.03
C GLU A 661 24.93 3.90 -24.12
N VAL A 662 23.75 3.59 -24.68
CA VAL A 662 23.22 4.25 -25.89
C VAL A 662 21.83 4.85 -25.72
N ARG A 663 21.13 4.50 -24.65
CA ARG A 663 19.77 4.94 -24.37
C ARG A 663 19.77 6.38 -23.88
N GLN A 664 18.95 7.21 -24.52
CA GLN A 664 18.67 8.57 -24.06
C GLN A 664 17.35 8.60 -23.27
N GLU A 665 17.13 9.65 -22.48
CA GLU A 665 15.90 9.82 -21.72
C GLU A 665 14.65 9.89 -22.61
N SER A 666 13.51 9.47 -22.07
CA SER A 666 12.21 9.66 -22.73
C SER A 666 11.91 11.16 -22.84
N PRO A 667 11.45 11.67 -23.99
CA PRO A 667 10.91 10.92 -25.14
C PRO A 667 11.90 10.70 -26.30
N TRP A 668 13.21 10.94 -26.10
CA TRP A 668 14.23 10.84 -27.16
C TRP A 668 14.60 9.41 -27.51
N THR A 669 14.55 8.50 -26.54
CA THR A 669 14.61 7.06 -26.82
C THR A 669 13.50 6.34 -26.05
N MET A 670 12.56 5.77 -26.79
CA MET A 670 11.46 4.97 -26.23
C MET A 670 11.70 3.51 -26.57
N MET A 671 11.61 2.64 -25.56
CA MET A 671 11.83 1.21 -25.72
C MET A 671 10.66 0.44 -25.11
N PHE A 672 10.17 -0.54 -25.84
CA PHE A 672 9.20 -1.51 -25.34
C PHE A 672 9.60 -2.89 -25.88
N ALA A 673 10.28 -3.67 -25.04
CA ALA A 673 10.94 -4.91 -25.45
C ALA A 673 11.93 -4.66 -26.61
N ASP A 674 11.67 -5.23 -27.78
CA ASP A 674 12.45 -5.11 -29.02
C ASP A 674 12.04 -3.93 -29.90
N ASP A 675 10.89 -3.30 -29.64
CA ASP A 675 10.45 -2.09 -30.35
C ASP A 675 11.18 -0.85 -29.78
N ILE A 676 12.08 -0.26 -30.57
CA ILE A 676 12.87 0.91 -30.17
C ILE A 676 12.54 2.09 -31.10
N VAL A 677 12.32 3.26 -30.52
CA VAL A 677 12.16 4.52 -31.25
C VAL A 677 13.22 5.50 -30.80
N ILE A 678 14.01 5.99 -31.75
CA ILE A 678 15.04 7.00 -31.53
C ILE A 678 14.57 8.28 -32.19
N CYS A 679 14.46 9.35 -31.40
CA CYS A 679 14.01 10.67 -31.84
C CYS A 679 15.13 11.69 -31.69
N SER A 680 15.23 12.63 -32.62
CA SER A 680 16.16 13.77 -32.54
C SER A 680 15.62 14.99 -33.28
N GLU A 681 16.10 16.17 -32.91
CA GLU A 681 15.80 17.43 -33.59
C GLU A 681 16.58 17.61 -34.90
N SER A 682 17.70 16.88 -35.08
CA SER A 682 18.48 16.91 -36.32
C SER A 682 18.66 15.53 -36.93
N ARG A 683 18.71 15.49 -38.26
CA ARG A 683 18.96 14.29 -39.05
C ARG A 683 20.32 13.69 -38.76
N GLU A 684 21.35 14.51 -38.67
CA GLU A 684 22.73 14.08 -38.41
C GLU A 684 22.82 13.40 -37.04
N GLN A 685 22.14 13.95 -36.03
CA GLN A 685 22.14 13.39 -34.68
C GLN A 685 21.35 12.09 -34.60
N VAL A 686 20.21 11.96 -35.31
CA VAL A 686 19.47 10.68 -35.32
C VAL A 686 20.26 9.59 -36.04
N GLU A 687 20.99 9.95 -37.10
CA GLU A 687 21.88 9.04 -37.83
C GLU A 687 23.04 8.57 -36.94
N GLU A 688 23.68 9.49 -36.22
CA GLU A 688 24.73 9.15 -35.25
C GLU A 688 24.19 8.23 -34.14
N ASN A 689 23.03 8.56 -33.57
CA ASN A 689 22.40 7.75 -32.53
C ASN A 689 22.05 6.35 -33.06
N LEU A 690 21.52 6.25 -34.28
CA LEU A 690 21.22 4.97 -34.92
C LEU A 690 22.47 4.12 -35.12
N GLU A 691 23.58 4.72 -35.55
CA GLU A 691 24.87 4.02 -35.68
C GLU A 691 25.42 3.57 -34.32
N ARG A 692 25.34 4.42 -33.28
CA ARG A 692 25.69 4.06 -31.90
C ARG A 692 24.89 2.85 -31.43
N TRP A 693 23.57 2.87 -31.65
CA TRP A 693 22.68 1.74 -31.36
C TRP A 693 23.07 0.47 -32.13
N ARG A 694 23.36 0.58 -33.42
CA ARG A 694 23.84 -0.55 -34.23
C ARG A 694 25.13 -1.13 -33.67
N PHE A 695 26.09 -0.29 -33.30
CA PHE A 695 27.36 -0.73 -32.72
C PHE A 695 27.16 -1.41 -31.36
N ALA A 696 26.38 -0.83 -30.46
CA ALA A 696 26.09 -1.40 -29.15
C ALA A 696 25.42 -2.77 -29.24
N LEU A 697 24.38 -2.88 -30.07
CA LEU A 697 23.69 -4.15 -30.32
C LEU A 697 24.62 -5.19 -30.95
N LYS A 698 25.38 -4.80 -31.98
CA LYS A 698 26.28 -5.71 -32.71
C LYS A 698 27.41 -6.26 -31.84
N ARG A 699 27.97 -5.44 -30.94
CA ARG A 699 29.06 -5.86 -30.03
C ARG A 699 28.66 -7.02 -29.12
N ARG A 700 27.37 -7.18 -28.87
CA ARG A 700 26.81 -8.19 -27.96
C ARG A 700 25.87 -9.17 -28.70
N GLY A 701 26.09 -9.32 -30.01
CA GLY A 701 25.47 -10.36 -30.85
C GLY A 701 24.06 -10.08 -31.37
N MET A 702 23.48 -8.91 -31.06
CA MET A 702 22.19 -8.46 -31.59
C MET A 702 22.38 -7.68 -32.89
N LYS A 703 21.38 -7.66 -33.77
CA LYS A 703 21.50 -6.98 -35.08
C LYS A 703 20.22 -6.23 -35.43
N VAL A 704 20.39 -4.98 -35.88
CA VAL A 704 19.31 -4.16 -36.42
C VAL A 704 18.87 -4.70 -37.78
N SER A 705 17.55 -4.84 -37.99
CA SER A 705 16.96 -5.24 -39.26
C SER A 705 16.91 -4.08 -40.24
N ARG A 706 17.82 -4.08 -41.21
CA ARG A 706 17.89 -3.02 -42.22
C ARG A 706 16.60 -2.90 -43.04
N SER A 707 15.93 -4.02 -43.31
CA SER A 707 14.71 -4.07 -44.11
C SER A 707 13.45 -3.63 -43.37
N LYS A 708 13.47 -3.66 -42.04
CA LYS A 708 12.29 -3.36 -41.19
C LYS A 708 12.45 -2.08 -40.38
N THR A 709 13.67 -1.60 -40.20
CA THR A 709 13.94 -0.28 -39.62
C THR A 709 13.49 0.79 -40.60
N GLU A 710 12.64 1.70 -40.15
CA GLU A 710 12.05 2.75 -40.97
C GLU A 710 12.29 4.13 -40.34
N TYR A 711 12.41 5.15 -41.21
CA TYR A 711 12.66 6.53 -40.82
C TYR A 711 11.44 7.41 -41.12
N MET A 712 11.05 8.27 -40.20
CA MET A 712 9.98 9.24 -40.36
C MET A 712 10.46 10.64 -39.99
N CYS A 713 10.08 11.63 -40.79
CA CYS A 713 10.32 13.05 -40.49
C CYS A 713 8.98 13.77 -40.30
N VAL A 714 8.85 14.52 -39.20
CA VAL A 714 7.73 15.46 -38.98
C VAL A 714 8.16 16.84 -39.44
N ASN A 715 7.27 17.58 -40.12
CA ASN A 715 7.52 18.93 -40.65
C ASN A 715 8.73 19.04 -41.60
N GLU A 716 8.90 18.03 -42.46
CA GLU A 716 9.98 17.97 -43.44
C GLU A 716 10.10 19.27 -44.27
N ARG A 717 11.32 19.81 -44.34
CA ARG A 717 11.70 20.98 -45.14
C ARG A 717 12.37 20.54 -46.46
N GLU A 718 12.39 21.43 -47.46
CA GLU A 718 13.12 21.17 -48.70
C GLU A 718 14.63 21.00 -48.39
N GLY A 719 15.17 19.81 -48.69
CA GLY A 719 16.58 19.47 -48.46
C GLY A 719 16.87 18.56 -47.27
N SER A 720 15.87 18.18 -46.47
CA SER A 720 16.06 17.40 -45.22
C SER A 720 16.50 15.95 -45.39
N GLY A 721 16.77 15.50 -46.63
CA GLY A 721 17.43 14.22 -46.94
C GLY A 721 16.79 12.98 -46.30
N THR A 722 17.60 11.91 -46.23
CA THR A 722 17.27 10.68 -45.52
C THR A 722 18.38 10.31 -44.55
N VAL A 723 18.06 9.43 -43.60
CA VAL A 723 18.99 8.88 -42.61
C VAL A 723 19.67 7.66 -43.22
N ARG A 724 20.97 7.50 -42.99
CA ARG A 724 21.74 6.34 -43.45
C ARG A 724 22.04 5.37 -42.31
N LEU A 725 22.05 4.09 -42.64
CA LEU A 725 22.51 3.01 -41.77
C LEU A 725 23.52 2.17 -42.53
N GLN A 726 24.77 2.21 -42.07
CA GLN A 726 25.95 1.63 -42.72
C GLN A 726 26.21 2.22 -44.11
N GLY A 727 25.96 3.53 -44.28
CA GLY A 727 26.20 4.25 -45.54
C GLY A 727 25.09 4.12 -46.59
N GLU A 728 24.09 3.26 -46.41
CA GLU A 728 22.92 3.19 -47.30
C GLU A 728 21.68 3.79 -46.64
N GLU A 729 20.73 4.22 -47.45
CA GLU A 729 19.53 4.93 -47.01
C GLU A 729 18.53 4.03 -46.28
N VAL A 730 18.04 4.49 -45.13
CA VAL A 730 16.92 3.89 -44.40
C VAL A 730 15.62 4.26 -45.10
N LYS A 731 14.70 3.31 -45.23
CA LYS A 731 13.40 3.52 -45.87
C LYS A 731 12.62 4.63 -45.15
N LYS A 732 12.39 5.74 -45.85
CA LYS A 732 11.59 6.86 -45.36
C LYS A 732 10.09 6.56 -45.50
N VAL A 733 9.32 6.80 -44.45
CA VAL A 733 7.88 6.53 -44.40
C VAL A 733 7.09 7.71 -43.84
N GLN A 734 5.86 7.85 -44.30
CA GLN A 734 4.91 8.86 -43.81
C GLN A 734 3.95 8.29 -42.76
N GLU A 735 3.86 6.96 -42.66
CA GLU A 735 3.12 6.25 -41.62
C GLU A 735 3.93 5.05 -41.11
N PHE A 736 3.84 4.77 -39.82
CA PHE A 736 4.50 3.61 -39.19
C PHE A 736 3.56 2.95 -38.18
N LYS A 737 3.63 1.62 -38.02
CA LYS A 737 2.84 0.89 -37.00
C LYS A 737 3.71 0.62 -35.78
N TYR A 738 3.57 1.45 -34.75
CA TYR A 738 4.31 1.35 -33.49
C TYR A 738 3.43 0.74 -32.38
N LEU A 739 3.87 -0.35 -31.74
CA LEU A 739 3.17 -1.03 -30.65
C LEU A 739 1.70 -1.36 -30.93
N GLY A 740 1.42 -1.67 -32.19
CA GLY A 740 0.08 -1.97 -32.67
C GLY A 740 -0.71 -0.77 -33.15
N SER A 741 -0.29 0.48 -32.94
CA SER A 741 -0.97 1.73 -33.37
C SER A 741 -0.23 2.44 -34.50
N THR A 742 -0.97 2.98 -35.47
CA THR A 742 -0.42 3.72 -36.61
C THR A 742 -0.16 5.18 -36.22
N VAL A 743 1.10 5.60 -36.35
CA VAL A 743 1.53 7.00 -36.24
C VAL A 743 1.78 7.56 -37.65
N GLN A 744 1.44 8.83 -37.86
CA GLN A 744 1.62 9.53 -39.14
C GLN A 744 2.43 10.82 -38.92
N SER A 745 3.33 11.13 -39.85
CA SER A 745 4.15 12.36 -39.82
C SER A 745 3.29 13.63 -39.73
N ASN A 746 2.22 13.67 -40.53
CA ASN A 746 1.24 14.76 -40.58
C ASN A 746 0.27 14.81 -39.38
N GLY A 747 0.29 13.80 -38.50
CA GLY A 747 -0.55 13.75 -37.30
C GLY A 747 -2.00 13.37 -37.52
N GLU A 748 -2.38 13.02 -38.75
CA GLU A 748 -3.74 12.58 -39.01
C GLU A 748 -4.01 11.23 -38.35
N CYS A 749 -5.26 11.04 -37.90
CA CYS A 749 -5.71 9.83 -37.24
C CYS A 749 -6.63 8.95 -38.09
N GLY A 750 -7.03 9.41 -39.28
CA GLY A 750 -8.02 8.73 -40.11
C GLY A 750 -7.61 7.33 -40.54
N LYS A 751 -6.31 7.10 -40.85
CA LYS A 751 -5.83 5.76 -41.22
C LYS A 751 -5.79 4.81 -40.03
N GLU A 752 -5.43 5.30 -38.85
CA GLU A 752 -5.47 4.49 -37.62
C GLU A 752 -6.90 4.04 -37.32
N VAL A 753 -7.86 4.96 -37.38
CA VAL A 753 -9.28 4.67 -37.14
C VAL A 753 -9.81 3.63 -38.13
N LYS A 754 -9.47 3.75 -39.42
CA LYS A 754 -9.83 2.72 -40.42
C LYS A 754 -9.22 1.36 -40.13
N LYS A 755 -7.93 1.31 -39.75
CA LYS A 755 -7.25 0.05 -39.37
C LYS A 755 -7.88 -0.58 -38.12
N ARG A 756 -8.31 0.25 -37.15
CA ARG A 756 -9.04 -0.19 -35.94
C ARG A 756 -10.42 -0.74 -36.24
N VAL A 757 -11.19 -0.06 -37.07
CA VAL A 757 -12.48 -0.57 -37.56
C VAL A 757 -12.28 -1.93 -38.27
N GLN A 758 -11.24 -2.05 -39.10
CA GLN A 758 -10.93 -3.31 -39.76
C GLN A 758 -10.52 -4.42 -38.77
N ALA A 759 -9.75 -4.09 -37.73
CA ALA A 759 -9.39 -5.02 -36.67
C ALA A 759 -10.63 -5.49 -35.89
N GLY A 760 -11.56 -4.57 -35.59
CA GLY A 760 -12.88 -4.88 -35.04
C GLY A 760 -13.65 -5.86 -35.92
N TRP A 761 -13.77 -5.60 -37.22
CA TRP A 761 -14.43 -6.50 -38.17
C TRP A 761 -13.78 -7.88 -38.23
N ASN A 762 -12.45 -7.95 -38.21
CA ASN A 762 -11.73 -9.21 -38.18
C ASN A 762 -11.99 -9.99 -36.88
N GLY A 763 -12.02 -9.30 -35.74
CA GLY A 763 -12.44 -9.87 -34.46
C GLY A 763 -13.87 -10.40 -34.51
N TRP A 764 -14.80 -9.61 -35.05
CA TRP A 764 -16.21 -9.97 -35.21
C TRP A 764 -16.39 -11.22 -36.08
N ARG A 765 -15.71 -11.30 -37.23
CA ARG A 765 -15.79 -12.47 -38.13
C ARG A 765 -15.34 -13.76 -37.44
N LYS A 766 -14.30 -13.71 -36.60
CA LYS A 766 -13.81 -14.88 -35.85
C LYS A 766 -14.85 -15.42 -34.86
N VAL A 767 -15.69 -14.55 -34.31
CA VAL A 767 -16.73 -14.93 -33.34
C VAL A 767 -18.14 -14.89 -33.93
N SER A 768 -18.26 -14.78 -35.26
CA SER A 768 -19.55 -14.72 -35.97
C SER A 768 -20.42 -15.94 -35.71
N GLY A 769 -19.82 -17.13 -35.56
CA GLY A 769 -20.54 -18.34 -35.15
C GLY A 769 -21.25 -18.22 -33.80
N VAL A 770 -20.81 -17.32 -32.91
CA VAL A 770 -21.47 -17.04 -31.63
C VAL A 770 -22.38 -15.82 -31.72
N LEU A 771 -21.94 -14.75 -32.40
CA LEU A 771 -22.72 -13.51 -32.53
C LEU A 771 -23.95 -13.70 -33.43
N CYS A 772 -23.89 -14.55 -34.45
CA CYS A 772 -24.98 -14.80 -35.38
C CYS A 772 -25.87 -16.00 -34.98
N ASP A 773 -25.49 -16.82 -34.00
CA ASP A 773 -26.29 -17.98 -33.57
C ASP A 773 -27.56 -17.53 -32.82
N ARG A 774 -28.73 -17.93 -33.30
CA ARG A 774 -30.03 -17.60 -32.70
C ARG A 774 -30.25 -18.29 -31.35
N LYS A 775 -29.55 -19.39 -31.06
CA LYS A 775 -29.65 -20.14 -29.78
C LYS A 775 -28.93 -19.45 -28.63
N ILE A 776 -28.03 -18.51 -28.93
CA ILE A 776 -27.21 -17.83 -27.93
C ILE A 776 -27.89 -16.53 -27.50
N SER A 777 -28.05 -16.36 -26.18
CA SER A 777 -28.72 -15.17 -25.63
C SER A 777 -27.97 -13.88 -25.97
N ALA A 778 -28.72 -12.78 -26.13
CA ALA A 778 -28.16 -11.44 -26.38
C ALA A 778 -27.15 -11.03 -25.29
N ARG A 779 -27.34 -11.49 -24.05
CA ARG A 779 -26.41 -11.24 -22.93
C ARG A 779 -25.02 -11.84 -23.20
N ILE A 780 -24.95 -13.06 -23.72
CA ILE A 780 -23.69 -13.73 -24.05
C ILE A 780 -23.06 -13.08 -25.29
N LYS A 781 -23.85 -12.77 -26.32
CA LYS A 781 -23.37 -12.05 -27.50
C LYS A 781 -22.74 -10.70 -27.14
N GLY A 782 -23.42 -9.92 -26.31
CA GLY A 782 -22.89 -8.66 -25.79
C GLY A 782 -21.63 -8.83 -24.94
N LYS A 783 -21.47 -9.95 -24.23
CA LYS A 783 -20.21 -10.29 -23.53
C LYS A 783 -19.09 -10.57 -24.52
N VAL A 784 -19.33 -11.43 -25.52
CA VAL A 784 -18.35 -11.78 -26.56
C VAL A 784 -17.92 -10.56 -27.36
N TYR A 785 -18.86 -9.71 -27.76
CA TYR A 785 -18.55 -8.45 -28.44
C TYR A 785 -17.64 -7.55 -27.58
N ARG A 786 -17.98 -7.34 -26.30
CA ARG A 786 -17.18 -6.52 -25.38
C ARG A 786 -15.80 -7.11 -25.03
N THR A 787 -15.62 -8.42 -25.16
CA THR A 787 -14.35 -9.10 -24.84
C THR A 787 -13.45 -9.26 -26.06
N VAL A 788 -13.99 -9.41 -27.26
CA VAL A 788 -13.20 -9.74 -28.46
C VAL A 788 -13.21 -8.61 -29.49
N VAL A 789 -14.38 -8.04 -29.77
CA VAL A 789 -14.57 -7.09 -30.88
C VAL A 789 -14.22 -5.67 -30.46
N ARG A 790 -14.84 -5.18 -29.38
CA ARG A 790 -14.64 -3.81 -28.88
C ARG A 790 -13.19 -3.54 -28.49
N PRO A 791 -12.47 -4.41 -27.76
CA PRO A 791 -11.07 -4.15 -27.42
C PRO A 791 -10.15 -4.07 -28.65
N ALA A 792 -10.38 -4.91 -29.67
CA ALA A 792 -9.61 -4.85 -30.92
C ALA A 792 -9.85 -3.55 -31.69
N MET A 793 -11.08 -3.04 -31.65
CA MET A 793 -11.46 -1.77 -32.27
C MET A 793 -10.98 -0.55 -31.48
N LEU A 794 -10.91 -0.60 -30.15
CA LEU A 794 -10.57 0.56 -29.32
C LEU A 794 -9.11 0.66 -28.90
N TYR A 795 -8.32 -0.42 -29.02
CA TYR A 795 -6.92 -0.43 -28.57
C TYR A 795 -6.12 0.77 -29.09
N GLY A 796 -5.51 1.53 -28.18
CA GLY A 796 -4.61 2.64 -28.50
C GLY A 796 -5.31 3.92 -28.96
N LEU A 797 -6.64 3.92 -29.13
CA LEU A 797 -7.38 5.13 -29.53
C LEU A 797 -7.44 6.19 -28.41
N GLU A 798 -7.24 5.80 -27.15
CA GLU A 798 -7.07 6.72 -26.02
C GLU A 798 -5.83 7.64 -26.16
N THR A 799 -4.90 7.27 -27.04
CA THR A 799 -3.70 8.07 -27.34
C THR A 799 -3.90 9.00 -28.54
N VAL A 800 -5.07 8.97 -29.17
CA VAL A 800 -5.34 9.63 -30.45
C VAL A 800 -6.33 10.77 -30.27
N SER A 801 -5.97 11.95 -30.77
CA SER A 801 -6.89 13.10 -30.89
C SER A 801 -7.90 12.85 -32.02
N LEU A 802 -9.00 12.17 -31.69
CA LEU A 802 -10.10 11.91 -32.63
C LEU A 802 -10.84 13.21 -32.98
N ARG A 803 -11.23 13.39 -34.25
CA ARG A 803 -12.18 14.45 -34.64
C ARG A 803 -13.57 13.83 -34.77
N LYS A 804 -14.62 14.67 -34.69
CA LYS A 804 -16.03 14.24 -34.78
C LYS A 804 -16.34 13.28 -35.93
N ARG A 805 -15.69 13.48 -37.08
CA ARG A 805 -15.82 12.59 -38.25
C ARG A 805 -15.33 11.17 -37.93
N GLN A 806 -14.15 11.03 -37.30
CA GLN A 806 -13.60 9.73 -36.95
C GLN A 806 -14.39 9.04 -35.84
N GLU A 807 -14.91 9.80 -34.87
CA GLU A 807 -15.83 9.26 -33.85
C GLU A 807 -17.08 8.68 -34.52
N SER A 808 -17.68 9.42 -35.46
CA SER A 808 -18.82 8.95 -36.24
C SER A 808 -18.49 7.69 -37.04
N GLU A 809 -17.28 7.57 -37.60
CA GLU A 809 -16.84 6.36 -38.33
C GLU A 809 -16.77 5.13 -37.40
N LEU A 810 -16.32 5.29 -36.15
CA LEU A 810 -16.27 4.23 -35.14
C LEU A 810 -17.67 3.83 -34.67
N GLU A 811 -18.54 4.81 -34.42
CA GLU A 811 -19.94 4.57 -34.03
C GLU A 811 -20.71 3.82 -35.12
N VAL A 812 -20.57 4.24 -36.38
CA VAL A 812 -21.20 3.54 -37.51
C VAL A 812 -20.67 2.12 -37.64
N ALA A 813 -19.39 1.87 -37.37
CA ALA A 813 -18.83 0.53 -37.37
C ALA A 813 -19.38 -0.32 -36.22
N GLU A 814 -19.46 0.22 -35.01
CA GLU A 814 -20.06 -0.45 -33.84
C GLU A 814 -21.52 -0.81 -34.10
N LEU A 815 -22.32 0.13 -34.58
CA LEU A 815 -23.75 -0.09 -34.90
C LEU A 815 -23.98 -1.15 -35.96
N LYS A 816 -23.03 -1.35 -36.89
CA LYS A 816 -23.12 -2.42 -37.90
C LYS A 816 -22.70 -3.79 -37.37
N MET A 817 -21.94 -3.84 -36.27
CA MET A 817 -21.45 -5.08 -35.66
C MET A 817 -22.34 -5.60 -34.54
N LEU A 818 -23.13 -4.73 -33.92
CA LEU A 818 -24.19 -5.07 -32.95
C LEU A 818 -25.44 -5.56 -33.68
#